data_AF-A0A1G3FLJ7-F1
#
_entry.id   AF-A0A1G3FLJ7-F1
#
_cell.length_a   1.000
_cell.length_b   1.000
_cell.length_c   1.000
_cell.angle_alpha   90.00
_cell.angle_beta   90.00
_cell.angle_gamma   90.00
#
_symmetry.space_group_name_H-M   'P 1'
#
loop_
_entity.id
_entity.type
_entity.pdbx_description
1 polymer ?
#
loop_
_entity_poly.entity_id
_entity_poly.type
_entity_poly.pdbx_seq_one_letter_code
_entity_poly.pdbx_strand_id
1 'polypeptide(L)'
;MSRQDVIRQGVALSDRYDLSKGTVLLNGTQALVRLMLMQAARDRAAGLNTAGYCTGYRGSPLGAVDQTMMKAAKVLEAAQVRFEPGLNEDLAATAIWGSQQAELRGEGRHDGVFGLWYGKGPGVDRTGDVMRHANMAGSSRFGGVIMAMGDDHTGESSTVLHQSDWAMVDAYMPVVSPAGVQEVLDYGLYAWALSRFSGLWVGLKTMKDTVEATAVVDGNPHRLQFVLPDFTLPPGGLNIRLGDTPVAQEARMIDHKRFAAEAFSHANKMDKRIWGRPGAKIGFVAAGKNWLDLTHALSLLGIDAAEAERLGLSTYKVGQTFPLDMKGFHDWAEGLEVIVVVEEKRKLIEVQVKEAIFDDRRGRRVLGWHHDRTKEELFPTRYALDPVLIAEKIGGILIEEGRGIDSVKAGLARISEVRRADNARDLAARLPYFCSGCPHNSSTKVPEGSRAYAGIGCHYMVQWMDRSTTGFTHMGGEGANWIGEAPFSTRGHVFQNLGDGTYNHSGVQAIRAALAAGTNITYKILYNDAVAMTGGQHNEGDLKPDRIARELLAMGVKTVALVHDPKEGLDLARFPSGIRTHTRDELMQVQERLAGEKGVSAIIYVQTCAAEKRRRRKKGAFADPDRRVFINTDVCEGCGDCGKQSNCVSIVPVETELGRKRGIDQSSCNKDFSCLNGFCPSFVTLEGAKPRKAPGKAVEFGNLPQPVLPAINGTHNIVITGVGGTGVVTVGAVLAMAAHLDGKGAGLMEMAGLAQKGGAVHIHCRIAETPADISAIRVSVGEADAVIGGDLVVTAGARTIGLMTTGRTGAVVNDHEIVTGEFTRNTEFRIPSEDLRVALQARLREGVRF
;
A
#
# COMPACT_ATOMS: atom_id res chain seq x y z
N MET A 1 -31.75 -17.14 -8.31
CA MET A 1 -32.11 -15.96 -9.12
C MET A 1 -31.56 -16.17 -10.52
N SER A 2 -32.32 -15.86 -11.57
CA SER A 2 -31.81 -15.94 -12.94
C SER A 2 -30.82 -14.79 -13.22
N ARG A 3 -29.98 -14.95 -14.24
CA ARG A 3 -28.97 -13.97 -14.69
C ARG A 3 -29.58 -12.59 -15.02
N GLN A 4 -30.86 -12.54 -15.41
CA GLN A 4 -31.58 -11.29 -15.64
C GLN A 4 -32.12 -10.65 -14.36
N ASP A 5 -32.34 -11.41 -13.30
CA ASP A 5 -32.91 -10.91 -12.03
C ASP A 5 -31.89 -10.10 -11.23
N VAL A 6 -30.60 -10.44 -11.31
CA VAL A 6 -29.49 -9.68 -10.68
C VAL A 6 -29.32 -8.31 -11.35
N ILE A 7 -29.33 -8.27 -12.68
CA ILE A 7 -29.20 -7.01 -13.46
C ILE A 7 -30.43 -6.11 -13.25
N ARG A 8 -31.63 -6.69 -13.08
CA ARG A 8 -32.88 -5.94 -12.86
C ARG A 8 -33.04 -5.34 -11.46
N GLN A 9 -32.35 -5.85 -10.43
CA GLN A 9 -32.48 -5.33 -9.06
C GLN A 9 -31.69 -4.05 -8.78
N GLY A 10 -30.85 -3.58 -9.72
CA GLY A 10 -30.03 -2.38 -9.52
C GLY A 10 -28.92 -2.62 -8.51
N VAL A 11 -27.67 -2.67 -8.98
CA VAL A 11 -26.50 -2.82 -8.09
C VAL A 11 -26.05 -1.44 -7.64
N ALA A 12 -25.95 -1.27 -6.32
CA ALA A 12 -25.49 -0.03 -5.70
C ALA A 12 -24.08 -0.21 -5.13
N LEU A 13 -23.25 0.83 -5.20
CA LEU A 13 -21.92 0.79 -4.58
C LEU A 13 -21.98 0.53 -3.06
N SER A 14 -23.11 0.82 -2.41
CA SER A 14 -23.36 0.56 -0.99
C SER A 14 -23.57 -0.93 -0.66
N ASP A 15 -23.90 -1.78 -1.63
CA ASP A 15 -24.18 -3.21 -1.44
C ASP A 15 -23.01 -3.94 -0.75
N ARG A 16 -21.78 -3.42 -0.95
CA ARG A 16 -20.56 -3.93 -0.32
C ARG A 16 -20.60 -3.91 1.22
N TYR A 17 -21.44 -3.07 1.83
CA TYR A 17 -21.64 -2.98 3.29
C TYR A 17 -23.00 -3.50 3.76
N ASP A 18 -23.87 -3.90 2.83
CA ASP A 18 -25.13 -4.56 3.16
C ASP A 18 -24.83 -6.03 3.52
N LEU A 19 -25.09 -6.40 4.77
CA LEU A 19 -24.86 -7.75 5.28
C LEU A 19 -25.88 -8.77 4.76
N SER A 20 -26.97 -8.34 4.14
CA SER A 20 -27.94 -9.23 3.49
C SER A 20 -27.44 -9.78 2.14
N LYS A 21 -26.43 -9.14 1.55
CA LYS A 21 -25.82 -9.57 0.28
C LYS A 21 -24.83 -10.71 0.53
N GLY A 22 -25.11 -11.88 -0.07
CA GLY A 22 -24.26 -13.07 0.03
C GLY A 22 -22.96 -12.99 -0.78
N THR A 23 -22.96 -12.29 -1.92
CA THR A 23 -21.77 -12.11 -2.75
C THR A 23 -21.54 -10.63 -3.01
N VAL A 24 -20.32 -10.16 -2.79
CA VAL A 24 -19.98 -8.73 -2.90
C VAL A 24 -18.60 -8.53 -3.52
N LEU A 25 -18.41 -7.41 -4.23
CA LEU A 25 -17.10 -6.98 -4.74
C LEU A 25 -16.45 -6.01 -3.75
N LEU A 26 -15.29 -6.39 -3.19
CA LEU A 26 -14.59 -5.64 -2.15
C LEU A 26 -13.09 -5.63 -2.39
N ASN A 27 -12.42 -4.55 -1.99
CA ASN A 27 -10.97 -4.57 -1.76
C ASN A 27 -10.64 -4.75 -0.28
N GLY A 28 -9.37 -4.96 0.07
CA GLY A 28 -8.96 -5.22 1.46
C GLY A 28 -9.31 -4.07 2.43
N THR A 29 -9.15 -2.80 2.02
CA THR A 29 -9.56 -1.67 2.88
C THR A 29 -11.08 -1.62 3.13
N GLN A 30 -11.88 -1.99 2.14
CA GLN A 30 -13.34 -2.09 2.29
C GLN A 30 -13.74 -3.33 3.08
N ALA A 31 -12.97 -4.41 2.98
CA ALA A 31 -13.14 -5.60 3.78
C ALA A 31 -12.95 -5.29 5.27
N LEU A 32 -12.00 -4.43 5.67
CA LEU A 32 -11.86 -4.00 7.06
C LEU A 32 -13.10 -3.26 7.60
N VAL A 33 -13.76 -2.43 6.78
CA VAL A 33 -15.05 -1.81 7.15
C VAL A 33 -16.12 -2.87 7.34
N ARG A 34 -16.28 -3.77 6.36
CA ARG A 34 -17.29 -4.83 6.41
C ARG A 34 -17.04 -5.79 7.58
N LEU A 35 -15.78 -6.08 7.88
CA LEU A 35 -15.35 -6.91 9.01
C LEU A 35 -15.88 -6.37 10.35
N MET A 36 -15.78 -5.05 10.59
CA MET A 36 -16.37 -4.43 11.78
C MET A 36 -17.90 -4.62 11.85
N LEU A 37 -18.59 -4.46 10.72
CA LEU A 37 -20.05 -4.69 10.63
C LEU A 37 -20.41 -6.16 10.88
N MET A 38 -19.63 -7.10 10.33
CA MET A 38 -19.84 -8.53 10.49
C MET A 38 -19.66 -8.95 11.95
N GLN A 39 -18.65 -8.41 12.65
CA GLN A 39 -18.45 -8.71 14.07
C GLN A 39 -19.60 -8.18 14.93
N ALA A 40 -20.05 -6.94 14.71
CA ALA A 40 -21.21 -6.38 15.40
C ALA A 40 -22.48 -7.24 15.18
N ALA A 41 -22.68 -7.73 13.95
CA ALA A 41 -23.81 -8.60 13.63
C ALA A 41 -23.70 -9.96 14.35
N ARG A 42 -22.51 -10.56 14.41
CA ARG A 42 -22.27 -11.82 15.13
C ARG A 42 -22.51 -11.67 16.63
N ASP A 43 -22.04 -10.59 17.23
CA ASP A 43 -22.24 -10.32 18.66
C ASP A 43 -23.73 -10.14 18.98
N ARG A 44 -24.47 -9.40 18.16
CA ARG A 44 -25.91 -9.24 18.30
C ARG A 44 -26.65 -10.57 18.17
N ALA A 45 -26.26 -11.42 17.23
CA ALA A 45 -26.82 -12.76 17.07
C ALA A 45 -26.51 -13.68 18.26
N ALA A 46 -25.40 -13.44 18.96
CA ALA A 46 -25.03 -14.13 20.20
C ALA A 46 -25.67 -13.50 21.46
N GLY A 47 -26.50 -12.45 21.32
CA GLY A 47 -27.17 -11.77 22.44
C GLY A 47 -26.28 -10.80 23.21
N LEU A 48 -25.12 -10.41 22.67
CA LEU A 48 -24.21 -9.44 23.30
C LEU A 48 -24.53 -8.01 22.85
N ASN A 49 -24.45 -7.05 23.78
CA ASN A 49 -24.48 -5.62 23.50
C ASN A 49 -23.05 -5.07 23.47
N THR A 50 -22.32 -5.35 22.40
CA THR A 50 -20.95 -4.83 22.20
C THR A 50 -20.94 -3.58 21.33
N ALA A 51 -19.83 -2.83 21.39
CA ALA A 51 -19.53 -1.75 20.46
C ALA A 51 -18.21 -2.00 19.73
N GLY A 52 -18.00 -1.35 18.59
CA GLY A 52 -16.73 -1.41 17.86
C GLY A 52 -15.95 -0.10 17.96
N TYR A 53 -14.63 -0.19 18.08
CA TYR A 53 -13.73 0.98 17.99
C TYR A 53 -12.62 0.74 16.99
N CYS A 54 -12.52 1.60 15.98
CA CYS A 54 -11.47 1.55 14.97
C CYS A 54 -10.68 2.84 14.94
N THR A 55 -9.36 2.72 15.05
CA THR A 55 -8.43 3.86 14.97
C THR A 55 -7.07 3.39 14.49
N GLY A 56 -6.27 4.28 13.94
CA GLY A 56 -4.99 3.95 13.34
C GLY A 56 -4.41 5.14 12.59
N TYR A 57 -3.25 4.95 11.98
CA TYR A 57 -2.63 5.99 11.16
C TYR A 57 -2.41 5.49 9.73
N ARG A 58 -2.82 6.31 8.77
CA ARG A 58 -2.76 6.01 7.34
C ARG A 58 -1.33 5.83 6.84
N GLY A 59 -1.12 4.77 6.08
CA GLY A 59 0.12 4.52 5.36
C GLY A 59 -0.05 3.35 4.41
N SER A 60 0.57 3.40 3.23
CA SER A 60 0.51 2.30 2.27
C SER A 60 0.97 0.98 2.90
N PRO A 61 0.28 -0.15 2.67
CA PRO A 61 -0.88 -0.34 1.77
C PRO A 61 -2.25 0.03 2.40
N LEU A 62 -2.32 0.31 3.70
CA LEU A 62 -3.55 0.68 4.42
C LEU A 62 -3.92 2.17 4.31
N GLY A 63 -3.36 2.89 3.33
CA GLY A 63 -3.47 4.34 3.23
C GLY A 63 -4.90 4.85 3.00
N ALA A 64 -5.81 4.01 2.51
CA ALA A 64 -7.20 4.40 2.22
C ALA A 64 -8.21 4.02 3.33
N VAL A 65 -7.77 3.41 4.44
CA VAL A 65 -8.67 2.94 5.51
C VAL A 65 -9.49 4.09 6.09
N ASP A 66 -8.87 5.22 6.46
CA ASP A 66 -9.56 6.38 7.04
C ASP A 66 -10.67 6.87 6.11
N GLN A 67 -10.34 7.07 4.83
CA GLN A 67 -11.29 7.56 3.84
C GLN A 67 -12.46 6.60 3.66
N THR A 68 -12.20 5.29 3.66
CA THR A 68 -13.22 4.27 3.49
C THR A 68 -14.12 4.17 4.74
N MET A 69 -13.55 4.21 5.94
CA MET A 69 -14.31 4.24 7.21
C MET A 69 -15.19 5.49 7.30
N MET A 70 -14.65 6.68 7.01
CA MET A 70 -15.42 7.93 7.01
C MET A 70 -16.59 7.91 6.02
N LYS A 71 -16.40 7.37 4.81
CA LYS A 71 -17.48 7.21 3.82
C LYS A 71 -18.57 6.24 4.31
N ALA A 72 -18.23 5.30 5.17
CA ALA A 72 -19.13 4.32 5.75
C ALA A 72 -19.69 4.71 7.13
N ALA A 73 -19.42 5.94 7.62
CA ALA A 73 -19.77 6.36 8.98
C ALA A 73 -21.23 6.06 9.34
N LYS A 74 -22.19 6.36 8.44
CA LYS A 74 -23.62 6.12 8.68
C LYS A 74 -23.95 4.64 8.98
N VAL A 75 -23.35 3.69 8.25
CA VAL A 75 -23.62 2.26 8.46
C VAL A 75 -22.85 1.71 9.66
N LEU A 76 -21.66 2.26 9.94
CA LEU A 76 -20.86 1.91 11.12
C LEU A 76 -21.54 2.37 12.41
N GLU A 77 -22.02 3.62 12.47
CA GLU A 77 -22.74 4.17 13.63
C GLU A 77 -24.01 3.39 13.93
N ALA A 78 -24.78 3.00 12.91
CA ALA A 78 -25.97 2.15 13.06
C ALA A 78 -25.64 0.76 13.64
N ALA A 79 -24.41 0.28 13.45
CA ALA A 79 -23.88 -0.95 14.02
C ALA A 79 -23.13 -0.74 15.35
N GLN A 80 -23.19 0.45 15.96
CA GLN A 80 -22.45 0.82 17.18
C GLN A 80 -20.92 0.73 17.02
N VAL A 81 -20.43 1.00 15.81
CA VAL A 81 -18.99 1.07 15.50
C VAL A 81 -18.57 2.53 15.34
N ARG A 82 -17.62 2.96 16.17
CA ARG A 82 -16.98 4.28 16.06
C ARG A 82 -15.63 4.16 15.37
N PHE A 83 -15.47 4.94 14.29
CA PHE A 83 -14.17 5.20 13.69
C PHE A 83 -13.65 6.56 14.15
N GLU A 84 -12.41 6.61 14.60
CA GLU A 84 -11.71 7.85 14.97
C GLU A 84 -10.31 7.82 14.35
N PRO A 85 -9.95 8.73 13.43
CA PRO A 85 -8.61 8.74 12.86
C PRO A 85 -7.56 9.02 13.96
N GLY A 86 -6.50 8.23 13.98
CA GLY A 86 -5.41 8.39 14.94
C GLY A 86 -4.48 9.53 14.53
N LEU A 87 -3.92 10.24 15.51
CA LEU A 87 -2.88 11.25 15.24
C LEU A 87 -1.54 10.61 14.83
N ASN A 88 -1.22 9.48 15.46
CA ASN A 88 -0.11 8.59 15.12
C ASN A 88 -0.46 7.16 15.59
N GLU A 89 0.36 6.21 15.20
CA GLU A 89 0.12 4.78 15.48
C GLU A 89 0.08 4.42 16.97
N ASP A 90 0.96 5.03 17.75
CA ASP A 90 1.17 4.78 19.18
C ASP A 90 -0.02 5.24 20.04
N LEU A 91 -0.50 6.46 19.77
CA LEU A 91 -1.69 7.02 20.42
C LEU A 91 -2.96 6.28 20.01
N ALA A 92 -3.05 5.83 18.75
CA ALA A 92 -4.16 5.01 18.28
C ALA A 92 -4.22 3.66 19.01
N ALA A 93 -3.08 2.98 19.18
CA ALA A 93 -3.02 1.74 19.96
C ALA A 93 -3.35 1.99 21.43
N THR A 94 -2.89 3.10 22.00
CA THR A 94 -3.21 3.48 23.39
C THR A 94 -4.73 3.70 23.57
N ALA A 95 -5.39 4.32 22.59
CA ALA A 95 -6.84 4.50 22.61
C ALA A 95 -7.59 3.16 22.52
N ILE A 96 -7.11 2.20 21.71
CA ILE A 96 -7.64 0.84 21.67
C ILE A 96 -7.46 0.15 23.02
N TRP A 97 -6.30 0.29 23.66
CA TRP A 97 -6.08 -0.26 25.00
C TRP A 97 -7.04 0.33 26.04
N GLY A 98 -7.30 1.64 25.99
CA GLY A 98 -8.32 2.29 26.81
C GLY A 98 -9.72 1.70 26.60
N SER A 99 -10.09 1.37 25.37
CA SER A 99 -11.39 0.74 25.06
C SER A 99 -11.57 -0.63 25.73
N GLN A 100 -10.48 -1.38 25.95
CA GLN A 100 -10.51 -2.68 26.62
C GLN A 100 -10.71 -2.58 28.15
N GLN A 101 -10.71 -1.36 28.69
CA GLN A 101 -10.88 -1.10 30.12
C GLN A 101 -12.25 -0.49 30.45
N ALA A 102 -13.09 -0.25 29.44
CA ALA A 102 -14.31 0.55 29.55
C ALA A 102 -15.30 -0.01 30.58
N GLU A 103 -15.44 -1.33 30.66
CA GLU A 103 -16.38 -2.01 31.55
C GLU A 103 -15.78 -2.40 32.91
N LEU A 104 -14.45 -2.39 33.06
CA LEU A 104 -13.77 -2.98 34.21
C LEU A 104 -14.11 -2.33 35.56
N ARG A 105 -14.55 -1.07 35.54
CA ARG A 105 -14.91 -0.28 36.73
C ARG A 105 -16.42 -0.23 37.01
N GLY A 106 -17.23 -0.97 36.24
CA GLY A 106 -18.69 -0.90 36.31
C GLY A 106 -19.30 0.33 35.61
N GLU A 107 -18.50 1.07 34.85
CA GLU A 107 -18.89 2.29 34.12
C GLU A 107 -19.18 2.01 32.62
N GLY A 108 -19.14 0.74 32.21
CA GLY A 108 -19.29 0.31 30.82
C GLY A 108 -20.71 0.57 30.29
N ARG A 109 -20.80 1.16 29.09
CA ARG A 109 -22.07 1.30 28.35
C ARG A 109 -22.45 0.05 27.56
N HIS A 110 -21.50 -0.85 27.36
CA HIS A 110 -21.56 -2.06 26.53
C HIS A 110 -20.86 -3.20 27.27
N ASP A 111 -21.15 -4.45 26.89
CA ASP A 111 -20.54 -5.65 27.49
C ASP A 111 -19.03 -5.76 27.18
N GLY A 112 -18.59 -5.09 26.11
CA GLY A 112 -17.20 -4.98 25.69
C GLY A 112 -17.08 -4.16 24.41
N VAL A 113 -15.87 -3.71 24.10
CA VAL A 113 -15.58 -2.94 22.89
C VAL A 113 -14.57 -3.69 22.03
N PHE A 114 -14.98 -4.19 20.85
CA PHE A 114 -14.04 -4.86 19.95
C PHE A 114 -13.22 -3.84 19.16
N GLY A 115 -11.90 -4.01 19.16
CA GLY A 115 -10.93 -3.06 18.63
C GLY A 115 -10.35 -3.49 17.29
N LEU A 116 -10.25 -2.56 16.34
CA LEU A 116 -9.43 -2.67 15.13
C LEU A 116 -8.41 -1.53 15.09
N TRP A 117 -7.15 -1.85 15.32
CA TRP A 117 -6.02 -0.96 15.06
C TRP A 117 -5.52 -1.17 13.62
N TYR A 118 -5.03 -0.13 12.96
CA TYR A 118 -4.31 -0.27 11.69
C TYR A 118 -3.11 0.69 11.58
N GLY A 119 -2.06 0.22 10.90
CA GLY A 119 -0.87 1.02 10.64
C GLY A 119 0.05 0.33 9.64
N LYS A 120 0.88 1.11 8.95
CA LYS A 120 1.92 0.54 8.07
C LYS A 120 3.08 -0.04 8.90
N GLY A 121 3.95 -0.80 8.27
CA GLY A 121 5.10 -1.45 8.89
C GLY A 121 5.89 -0.61 9.90
N PRO A 122 6.51 0.53 9.52
CA PRO A 122 7.22 1.38 10.49
C PRO A 122 6.36 1.91 11.65
N GLY A 123 5.04 2.00 11.44
CA GLY A 123 4.09 2.36 12.48
C GLY A 123 3.91 1.25 13.51
N VAL A 124 4.01 -0.01 13.09
CA VAL A 124 4.12 -1.18 13.99
C VAL A 124 5.37 -1.04 14.85
N ASP A 125 6.55 -0.83 14.25
CA ASP A 125 7.81 -0.68 15.02
C ASP A 125 7.73 0.45 16.05
N ARG A 126 7.12 1.58 15.68
CA ARG A 126 6.91 2.74 16.57
C ARG A 126 6.02 2.43 17.78
N THR A 127 5.09 1.48 17.64
CA THR A 127 4.04 1.18 18.62
C THR A 127 4.46 0.09 19.63
N GLY A 128 5.73 -0.36 19.58
CA GLY A 128 6.24 -1.47 20.38
C GLY A 128 6.00 -1.33 21.88
N ASP A 129 6.10 -0.11 22.44
CA ASP A 129 5.91 0.13 23.87
C ASP A 129 4.47 -0.15 24.31
N VAL A 130 3.49 0.40 23.60
CA VAL A 130 2.07 0.18 23.88
C VAL A 130 1.68 -1.28 23.65
N MET A 131 2.23 -1.93 22.62
CA MET A 131 2.00 -3.35 22.37
C MET A 131 2.38 -4.21 23.58
N ARG A 132 3.54 -3.97 24.19
CA ARG A 132 3.98 -4.72 25.38
C ARG A 132 3.01 -4.53 26.55
N HIS A 133 2.71 -3.27 26.91
CA HIS A 133 1.83 -2.96 28.02
C HIS A 133 0.41 -3.52 27.81
N ALA A 134 -0.15 -3.30 26.63
CA ALA A 134 -1.52 -3.69 26.33
C ALA A 134 -1.69 -5.22 26.22
N ASN A 135 -0.71 -5.94 25.67
CA ASN A 135 -0.80 -7.40 25.56
C ASN A 135 -0.56 -8.11 26.91
N MET A 136 0.37 -7.60 27.72
CA MET A 136 0.59 -8.07 29.09
C MET A 136 -0.70 -7.96 29.90
N ALA A 137 -1.37 -6.79 29.87
CA ALA A 137 -2.69 -6.62 30.49
C ALA A 137 -3.73 -7.56 29.86
N GLY A 138 -3.86 -7.50 28.53
CA GLY A 138 -4.73 -8.31 27.71
C GLY A 138 -5.95 -7.57 27.14
N SER A 139 -6.79 -8.31 26.43
CA SER A 139 -8.06 -7.84 25.88
C SER A 139 -9.23 -8.07 26.85
N SER A 140 -10.30 -7.30 26.66
CA SER A 140 -11.60 -7.55 27.31
C SER A 140 -12.20 -8.86 26.83
N ARG A 141 -12.97 -9.54 27.70
CA ARG A 141 -13.65 -10.81 27.41
C ARG A 141 -14.59 -10.72 26.21
N PHE A 142 -15.31 -9.60 26.06
CA PHE A 142 -16.22 -9.35 24.94
C PHE A 142 -15.73 -8.21 24.02
N GLY A 143 -14.61 -7.58 24.34
CA GLY A 143 -13.93 -6.69 23.42
C GLY A 143 -13.16 -7.48 22.36
N GLY A 144 -11.94 -7.89 22.70
CA GLY A 144 -10.99 -8.47 21.74
C GLY A 144 -10.39 -7.38 20.85
N VAL A 145 -9.16 -7.60 20.38
CA VAL A 145 -8.40 -6.63 19.59
C VAL A 145 -7.67 -7.31 18.44
N ILE A 146 -7.80 -6.71 17.25
CA ILE A 146 -7.00 -7.05 16.08
C ILE A 146 -6.14 -5.86 15.64
N MET A 147 -4.92 -6.14 15.21
CA MET A 147 -3.97 -5.15 14.68
C MET A 147 -3.73 -5.44 13.20
N ALA A 148 -4.34 -4.68 12.30
CA ALA A 148 -4.10 -4.77 10.86
C ALA A 148 -2.73 -4.15 10.52
N MET A 149 -1.75 -4.99 10.21
CA MET A 149 -0.36 -4.61 9.97
C MET A 149 -0.09 -4.48 8.47
N GLY A 150 0.14 -3.27 7.99
CA GLY A 150 0.36 -2.96 6.57
C GLY A 150 1.80 -3.22 6.14
N ASP A 151 2.07 -4.38 5.53
CA ASP A 151 3.41 -4.76 5.07
C ASP A 151 3.62 -4.54 3.56
N ASP A 152 4.76 -3.91 3.23
CA ASP A 152 5.28 -3.73 1.87
C ASP A 152 6.64 -4.41 1.75
N HIS A 153 6.63 -5.66 1.25
CA HIS A 153 7.83 -6.49 1.15
C HIS A 153 8.80 -6.01 0.07
N THR A 154 8.32 -5.35 -0.98
CA THR A 154 9.10 -4.90 -2.14
C THR A 154 9.51 -3.43 -2.07
N GLY A 155 8.89 -2.65 -1.16
CA GLY A 155 9.19 -1.23 -1.01
C GLY A 155 8.66 -0.38 -2.16
N GLU A 156 7.63 -0.86 -2.86
CA GLU A 156 7.04 -0.15 -4.02
C GLU A 156 6.35 1.15 -3.61
N SER A 157 5.82 1.19 -2.40
CA SER A 157 5.04 2.30 -1.84
C SER A 157 5.55 2.77 -0.47
N SER A 158 6.70 2.25 -0.04
CA SER A 158 7.32 2.48 1.27
C SER A 158 8.80 2.83 1.17
N THR A 159 9.31 3.53 2.18
CA THR A 159 10.74 3.84 2.30
C THR A 159 11.58 2.70 2.87
N VAL A 160 10.92 1.64 3.38
CA VAL A 160 11.56 0.44 3.90
C VAL A 160 10.82 -0.80 3.41
N LEU A 161 11.56 -1.88 3.22
CA LEU A 161 11.04 -3.20 2.87
C LEU A 161 10.71 -3.94 4.18
N HIS A 162 9.44 -3.95 4.58
CA HIS A 162 9.04 -4.29 5.95
C HIS A 162 8.59 -5.75 6.14
N GLN A 163 8.56 -6.23 7.39
CA GLN A 163 7.91 -7.48 7.83
C GLN A 163 7.51 -7.35 9.31
N SER A 164 6.22 -7.18 9.57
CA SER A 164 5.69 -6.84 10.91
C SER A 164 5.62 -8.01 11.89
N ASP A 165 5.55 -9.24 11.40
CA ASP A 165 5.28 -10.43 12.23
C ASP A 165 6.25 -10.57 13.42
N TRP A 166 7.51 -10.16 13.25
CA TRP A 166 8.51 -10.24 14.31
C TRP A 166 8.26 -9.28 15.48
N ALA A 167 7.64 -8.13 15.24
CA ALA A 167 7.23 -7.23 16.31
C ALA A 167 6.09 -7.87 17.14
N MET A 168 5.19 -8.61 16.49
CA MET A 168 4.14 -9.36 17.17
C MET A 168 4.72 -10.51 18.00
N VAL A 169 5.67 -11.27 17.44
CA VAL A 169 6.38 -12.35 18.14
C VAL A 169 7.06 -11.82 19.39
N ASP A 170 7.79 -10.71 19.28
CA ASP A 170 8.45 -10.03 20.40
C ASP A 170 7.48 -9.54 21.49
N ALA A 171 6.25 -9.21 21.11
CA ALA A 171 5.16 -8.85 22.03
C ALA A 171 4.28 -10.02 22.49
N TYR A 172 4.57 -11.27 22.10
CA TYR A 172 3.71 -12.46 22.32
C TYR A 172 2.28 -12.34 21.74
N MET A 173 2.11 -11.59 20.66
CA MET A 173 0.82 -11.45 19.96
C MET A 173 0.71 -12.50 18.86
N PRO A 174 -0.39 -13.28 18.80
CA PRO A 174 -0.61 -14.20 17.69
C PRO A 174 -0.72 -13.46 16.36
N VAL A 175 -0.30 -14.10 15.28
CA VAL A 175 -0.34 -13.52 13.93
C VAL A 175 -1.16 -14.43 13.02
N VAL A 176 -2.16 -13.86 12.37
CA VAL A 176 -2.90 -14.50 11.28
C VAL A 176 -2.53 -13.88 9.94
N SER A 177 -2.30 -14.74 8.94
CA SER A 177 -1.78 -14.32 7.63
C SER A 177 -2.78 -14.66 6.53
N PRO A 178 -3.74 -13.77 6.23
CA PRO A 178 -4.73 -13.97 5.17
C PRO A 178 -4.06 -14.03 3.80
N ALA A 179 -4.58 -14.90 2.92
CA ALA A 179 -4.08 -15.07 1.57
C ALA A 179 -4.70 -14.10 0.55
N GLY A 180 -5.93 -13.66 0.80
CA GLY A 180 -6.69 -12.78 -0.08
C GLY A 180 -7.78 -12.02 0.68
N VAL A 181 -8.59 -11.24 -0.04
CA VAL A 181 -9.67 -10.40 0.53
C VAL A 181 -10.69 -11.22 1.34
N GLN A 182 -11.05 -12.42 0.87
CA GLN A 182 -11.95 -13.32 1.62
C GLN A 182 -11.37 -13.64 3.01
N GLU A 183 -10.07 -13.92 3.07
CA GLU A 183 -9.43 -14.30 4.33
C GLU A 183 -9.20 -13.11 5.25
N VAL A 184 -9.16 -11.87 4.74
CA VAL A 184 -9.19 -10.68 5.61
C VAL A 184 -10.48 -10.68 6.45
N LEU A 185 -11.62 -11.05 5.87
CA LEU A 185 -12.89 -11.17 6.61
C LEU A 185 -12.86 -12.39 7.54
N ASP A 186 -12.54 -13.56 7.01
CA ASP A 186 -12.57 -14.82 7.75
C ASP A 186 -11.59 -14.83 8.93
N TYR A 187 -10.34 -14.47 8.67
CA TYR A 187 -9.27 -14.49 9.66
C TYR A 187 -9.40 -13.30 10.62
N GLY A 188 -9.99 -12.18 10.20
CA GLY A 188 -10.34 -11.07 11.10
C GLY A 188 -11.38 -11.48 12.14
N LEU A 189 -12.45 -12.18 11.73
CA LEU A 189 -13.46 -12.70 12.64
C LEU A 189 -12.87 -13.76 13.59
N TYR A 190 -12.02 -14.65 13.06
CA TYR A 190 -11.27 -15.62 13.87
C TYR A 190 -10.36 -14.90 14.87
N ALA A 191 -9.67 -13.85 14.46
CA ALA A 191 -8.72 -13.11 15.29
C ALA A 191 -9.40 -12.40 16.47
N TRP A 192 -10.61 -11.84 16.33
CA TRP A 192 -11.37 -11.35 17.49
C TRP A 192 -11.80 -12.46 18.44
N ALA A 193 -12.27 -13.60 17.90
CA ALA A 193 -12.64 -14.75 18.73
C ALA A 193 -11.42 -15.29 19.51
N LEU A 194 -10.28 -15.43 18.83
CA LEU A 194 -8.99 -15.79 19.42
C LEU A 194 -8.56 -14.78 20.49
N SER A 195 -8.67 -13.48 20.20
CA SER A 195 -8.30 -12.42 21.13
C SER A 195 -9.15 -12.47 22.40
N ARG A 196 -10.46 -12.63 22.27
CA ARG A 196 -11.39 -12.76 23.41
C ARG A 196 -11.08 -13.98 24.26
N PHE A 197 -10.79 -15.11 23.62
CA PHE A 197 -10.47 -16.35 24.32
C PHE A 197 -9.11 -16.32 25.03
N SER A 198 -8.04 -15.97 24.32
CA SER A 198 -6.66 -16.00 24.84
C SER A 198 -6.31 -14.80 25.71
N GLY A 199 -7.07 -13.71 25.63
CA GLY A 199 -6.71 -12.43 26.26
C GLY A 199 -5.52 -11.74 25.59
N LEU A 200 -5.06 -12.20 24.42
CA LEU A 200 -3.99 -11.57 23.62
C LEU A 200 -4.58 -10.67 22.55
N TRP A 201 -3.81 -9.69 22.10
CA TRP A 201 -4.10 -8.97 20.87
C TRP A 201 -3.57 -9.77 19.68
N VAL A 202 -4.26 -9.71 18.54
CA VAL A 202 -3.93 -10.55 17.38
C VAL A 202 -3.53 -9.69 16.19
N GLY A 203 -2.33 -9.90 15.66
CA GLY A 203 -1.86 -9.31 14.41
C GLY A 203 -2.59 -9.91 13.22
N LEU A 204 -3.20 -9.07 12.39
CA LEU A 204 -3.76 -9.41 11.09
C LEU A 204 -2.77 -8.91 10.03
N LYS A 205 -1.99 -9.81 9.43
CA LYS A 205 -0.99 -9.43 8.43
C LYS A 205 -1.67 -8.99 7.14
N THR A 206 -1.54 -7.72 6.80
CA THR A 206 -2.14 -7.15 5.60
C THR A 206 -1.05 -6.69 4.64
N MET A 207 -0.71 -7.54 3.68
CA MET A 207 0.29 -7.23 2.67
C MET A 207 -0.31 -6.36 1.56
N LYS A 208 0.54 -5.64 0.82
CA LYS A 208 0.11 -4.90 -0.38
C LYS A 208 -0.80 -5.74 -1.29
N ASP A 209 -0.35 -6.94 -1.62
CA ASP A 209 -1.04 -7.89 -2.51
C ASP A 209 -2.39 -8.41 -1.96
N THR A 210 -2.66 -8.26 -0.66
CA THR A 210 -3.95 -8.60 -0.05
C THR A 210 -4.86 -7.39 0.13
N VAL A 211 -4.29 -6.23 0.42
CA VAL A 211 -5.06 -5.00 0.70
C VAL A 211 -5.50 -4.29 -0.56
N GLU A 212 -4.60 -4.17 -1.54
CA GLU A 212 -4.85 -3.48 -2.80
C GLU A 212 -5.51 -4.40 -3.85
N ALA A 213 -5.68 -5.68 -3.49
CA ALA A 213 -6.52 -6.59 -4.22
C ALA A 213 -8.00 -6.24 -4.04
N THR A 214 -8.76 -6.28 -5.13
CA THR A 214 -10.23 -6.31 -5.17
C THR A 214 -10.66 -7.70 -5.64
N ALA A 215 -11.61 -8.31 -4.94
CA ALA A 215 -12.12 -9.62 -5.29
C ALA A 215 -13.63 -9.72 -5.07
N VAL A 216 -14.28 -10.61 -5.81
CA VAL A 216 -15.63 -11.09 -5.51
C VAL A 216 -15.53 -12.09 -4.35
N VAL A 217 -16.22 -11.82 -3.25
CA VAL A 217 -16.13 -12.62 -2.00
C VAL A 217 -17.51 -13.02 -1.47
N ASP A 218 -17.54 -14.07 -0.65
CA ASP A 218 -18.69 -14.44 0.18
C ASP A 218 -18.77 -13.48 1.37
N GLY A 219 -19.86 -12.71 1.41
CA GLY A 219 -20.10 -11.66 2.40
C GLY A 219 -20.86 -12.14 3.64
N ASN A 220 -21.18 -13.43 3.78
CA ASN A 220 -21.96 -13.96 4.90
C ASN A 220 -21.21 -13.82 6.23
N PRO A 221 -21.74 -13.06 7.22
CA PRO A 221 -21.10 -12.90 8.54
C PRO A 221 -20.93 -14.22 9.32
N HIS A 222 -21.71 -15.26 8.99
CA HIS A 222 -21.71 -16.55 9.69
C HIS A 222 -21.08 -17.70 8.88
N ARG A 223 -20.31 -17.37 7.83
CA ARG A 223 -19.61 -18.38 7.01
C ARG A 223 -18.70 -19.28 7.84
N LEU A 224 -18.07 -18.74 8.88
CA LEU A 224 -17.26 -19.48 9.84
C LEU A 224 -17.95 -19.59 11.22
N GLN A 225 -17.74 -20.72 11.86
CA GLN A 225 -18.13 -21.00 13.25
C GLN A 225 -16.87 -21.30 14.05
N PHE A 226 -16.79 -20.78 15.28
CA PHE A 226 -15.61 -20.91 16.12
C PHE A 226 -15.91 -21.74 17.36
N VAL A 227 -15.00 -22.64 17.69
CA VAL A 227 -15.08 -23.56 18.82
C VAL A 227 -14.15 -23.07 19.92
N LEU A 228 -14.63 -23.06 21.17
CA LEU A 228 -13.79 -22.83 22.34
C LEU A 228 -13.13 -24.16 22.72
N PRO A 229 -11.78 -24.22 22.81
CA PRO A 229 -11.10 -25.45 23.23
C PRO A 229 -11.34 -25.73 24.71
N ASP A 230 -11.24 -27.01 25.09
CA ASP A 230 -11.12 -27.40 26.50
C ASP A 230 -9.70 -27.02 26.99
N PHE A 231 -9.62 -25.98 27.81
CA PHE A 231 -8.37 -25.38 28.26
C PHE A 231 -8.45 -25.01 29.74
N THR A 232 -7.44 -25.41 30.52
CA THR A 232 -7.39 -25.11 31.95
C THR A 232 -7.05 -23.64 32.17
N LEU A 233 -8.03 -22.85 32.63
CA LEU A 233 -7.85 -21.43 32.90
C LEU A 233 -7.08 -21.19 34.22
N PRO A 234 -6.14 -20.21 34.26
CA PRO A 234 -5.52 -19.81 35.51
C PRO A 234 -6.52 -19.09 36.43
N PRO A 235 -6.22 -18.93 37.73
CA PRO A 235 -7.03 -18.11 38.63
C PRO A 235 -7.29 -16.71 38.07
N GLY A 236 -8.57 -16.33 38.02
CA GLY A 236 -9.03 -15.08 37.41
C GLY A 236 -9.18 -15.11 35.88
N GLY A 237 -8.78 -16.19 35.19
CA GLY A 237 -8.87 -16.30 33.73
C GLY A 237 -7.77 -15.53 32.99
N LEU A 238 -7.93 -15.33 31.68
CA LEU A 238 -6.88 -14.80 30.80
C LEU A 238 -6.99 -13.30 30.51
N ASN A 239 -8.19 -12.73 30.54
CA ASN A 239 -8.47 -11.37 30.10
C ASN A 239 -7.95 -10.27 31.05
N ILE A 240 -8.00 -9.03 30.59
CA ILE A 240 -7.59 -7.83 31.35
C ILE A 240 -8.41 -7.65 32.64
N ARG A 241 -7.77 -7.12 33.70
CA ARG A 241 -8.37 -6.92 35.03
C ARG A 241 -7.74 -5.72 35.77
N LEU A 242 -8.38 -5.27 36.84
CA LEU A 242 -7.86 -4.24 37.74
C LEU A 242 -6.93 -4.84 38.82
N GLY A 243 -6.02 -4.02 39.35
CA GLY A 243 -5.15 -4.39 40.48
C GLY A 243 -4.08 -5.44 40.15
N ASP A 244 -3.77 -5.62 38.88
CA ASP A 244 -2.85 -6.63 38.37
C ASP A 244 -1.40 -6.13 38.43
N THR A 245 -0.48 -6.93 38.99
CA THR A 245 0.94 -6.54 39.07
C THR A 245 1.68 -6.91 37.78
N PRO A 246 2.78 -6.22 37.42
CA PRO A 246 3.56 -6.56 36.24
C PRO A 246 4.03 -8.03 36.22
N VAL A 247 4.43 -8.57 37.39
CA VAL A 247 4.86 -9.97 37.54
C VAL A 247 3.72 -10.95 37.25
N ALA A 248 2.51 -10.66 37.73
CA ALA A 248 1.35 -11.51 37.49
C ALA A 248 0.90 -11.46 36.02
N GLN A 249 1.03 -10.30 35.37
CA GLN A 249 0.76 -10.14 33.93
C GLN A 249 1.74 -10.96 33.08
N GLU A 250 3.03 -10.89 33.38
CA GLU A 250 4.07 -11.65 32.70
C GLU A 250 3.85 -13.16 32.82
N ALA A 251 3.68 -13.66 34.05
CA ALA A 251 3.42 -15.08 34.30
C ALA A 251 2.20 -15.57 33.52
N ARG A 252 1.09 -14.81 33.54
CA ARG A 252 -0.11 -15.17 32.79
C ARG A 252 0.12 -15.20 31.28
N MET A 253 0.90 -14.26 30.74
CA MET A 253 1.21 -14.19 29.31
C MET A 253 2.04 -15.41 28.86
N ILE A 254 3.15 -15.69 29.59
CA ILE A 254 4.12 -16.73 29.23
C ILE A 254 3.56 -18.13 29.51
N ASP A 255 2.98 -18.34 30.70
CA ASP A 255 2.60 -19.67 31.17
C ASP A 255 1.24 -20.13 30.62
N HIS A 256 0.38 -19.20 30.18
CA HIS A 256 -1.00 -19.53 29.82
C HIS A 256 -1.47 -18.94 28.48
N LYS A 257 -1.36 -17.62 28.27
CA LYS A 257 -2.02 -16.97 27.11
C LYS A 257 -1.51 -17.49 25.76
N ARG A 258 -0.19 -17.67 25.61
CA ARG A 258 0.41 -18.23 24.37
C ARG A 258 -0.16 -19.61 24.04
N PHE A 259 -0.21 -20.50 25.03
CA PHE A 259 -0.74 -21.86 24.85
C PHE A 259 -2.25 -21.87 24.62
N ALA A 260 -2.99 -20.92 25.19
CA ALA A 260 -4.40 -20.74 24.87
C ALA A 260 -4.60 -20.38 23.39
N ALA A 261 -3.74 -19.53 22.82
CA ALA A 261 -3.80 -19.19 21.40
C ALA A 261 -3.48 -20.38 20.48
N GLU A 262 -2.52 -21.22 20.88
CA GLU A 262 -2.22 -22.47 20.17
C GLU A 262 -3.40 -23.46 20.24
N ALA A 263 -3.96 -23.69 21.44
CA ALA A 263 -5.10 -24.57 21.63
C ALA A 263 -6.34 -24.11 20.84
N PHE A 264 -6.57 -22.80 20.76
CA PHE A 264 -7.65 -22.23 19.96
C PHE A 264 -7.42 -22.44 18.46
N SER A 265 -6.20 -22.26 17.97
CA SER A 265 -5.83 -22.56 16.57
C SER A 265 -6.12 -24.02 16.21
N HIS A 266 -5.68 -24.94 17.06
CA HIS A 266 -5.89 -26.38 16.89
C HIS A 266 -7.38 -26.75 16.84
N ALA A 267 -8.16 -26.29 17.83
CA ALA A 267 -9.59 -26.61 17.90
C ALA A 267 -10.40 -26.07 16.72
N ASN A 268 -9.96 -24.94 16.15
CA ASN A 268 -10.61 -24.30 15.01
C ASN A 268 -10.04 -24.74 13.65
N LYS A 269 -9.03 -25.63 13.63
CA LYS A 269 -8.35 -26.11 12.41
C LYS A 269 -7.92 -24.95 11.52
N MET A 270 -7.38 -23.91 12.17
CA MET A 270 -6.92 -22.72 11.48
C MET A 270 -5.78 -23.06 10.53
N ASP A 271 -4.82 -23.84 11.04
CA ASP A 271 -3.82 -24.52 10.24
C ASP A 271 -4.36 -25.91 9.83
N LYS A 272 -4.22 -26.27 8.56
CA LYS A 272 -4.82 -27.53 8.06
C LYS A 272 -4.21 -28.07 6.77
N ARG A 273 -4.33 -29.39 6.62
CA ARG A 273 -4.09 -30.09 5.35
C ARG A 273 -5.13 -29.64 4.31
N ILE A 274 -4.69 -29.24 3.12
CA ILE A 274 -5.59 -28.87 2.02
C ILE A 274 -5.59 -29.94 0.93
N TRP A 275 -4.43 -30.40 0.48
CA TRP A 275 -4.29 -31.49 -0.51
C TRP A 275 -3.55 -32.69 0.07
N GLY A 276 -3.80 -33.85 -0.56
CA GLY A 276 -3.21 -35.13 -0.17
C GLY A 276 -3.86 -35.72 1.09
N ARG A 277 -3.33 -36.88 1.51
CA ARG A 277 -3.83 -37.67 2.64
C ARG A 277 -2.68 -38.16 3.52
N PRO A 278 -2.95 -38.68 4.74
CA PRO A 278 -1.94 -39.35 5.55
C PRO A 278 -1.19 -40.43 4.74
N GLY A 279 0.12 -40.55 4.94
CA GLY A 279 1.00 -41.44 4.17
C GLY A 279 1.71 -40.81 2.97
N ALA A 280 1.46 -39.52 2.68
CA ALA A 280 2.28 -38.73 1.77
C ALA A 280 3.77 -38.75 2.18
N LYS A 281 4.68 -38.52 1.23
CA LYS A 281 6.14 -38.49 1.46
C LYS A 281 6.73 -37.10 1.41
N ILE A 282 6.11 -36.19 0.64
CA ILE A 282 6.56 -34.81 0.50
C ILE A 282 5.44 -33.88 0.92
N GLY A 283 5.73 -32.94 1.82
CA GLY A 283 4.80 -31.94 2.30
C GLY A 283 5.21 -30.53 1.90
N PHE A 284 4.27 -29.71 1.43
CA PHE A 284 4.48 -28.28 1.18
C PHE A 284 3.72 -27.43 2.21
N VAL A 285 4.38 -26.45 2.81
CA VAL A 285 3.82 -25.59 3.85
C VAL A 285 3.90 -24.14 3.40
N ALA A 286 2.80 -23.41 3.48
CA ALA A 286 2.78 -21.97 3.19
C ALA A 286 1.64 -21.26 3.94
N ALA A 287 1.75 -19.93 4.05
CA ALA A 287 0.75 -19.05 4.66
C ALA A 287 0.47 -17.84 3.78
N GLY A 288 -0.68 -17.20 3.99
CA GLY A 288 -1.02 -15.94 3.33
C GLY A 288 -0.83 -15.96 1.81
N LYS A 289 -0.26 -14.89 1.23
CA LYS A 289 0.05 -14.79 -0.20
C LYS A 289 0.85 -15.99 -0.72
N ASN A 290 1.85 -16.46 0.04
CA ASN A 290 2.69 -17.59 -0.39
C ASN A 290 1.90 -18.89 -0.55
N TRP A 291 0.74 -19.02 0.12
CA TRP A 291 -0.18 -20.12 -0.15
C TRP A 291 -0.74 -20.05 -1.57
N LEU A 292 -1.17 -18.86 -2.01
CA LEU A 292 -1.66 -18.66 -3.38
C LEU A 292 -0.54 -18.92 -4.39
N ASP A 293 0.68 -18.41 -4.12
CA ASP A 293 1.83 -18.61 -4.99
C ASP A 293 2.23 -20.10 -5.08
N LEU A 294 2.20 -20.84 -3.97
CA LEU A 294 2.43 -22.28 -3.96
C LEU A 294 1.38 -23.03 -4.80
N THR A 295 0.10 -22.74 -4.61
CA THR A 295 -0.96 -23.40 -5.39
C THR A 295 -0.85 -23.09 -6.88
N HIS A 296 -0.47 -21.86 -7.23
CA HIS A 296 -0.23 -21.46 -8.61
C HIS A 296 1.01 -22.15 -9.19
N ALA A 297 2.11 -22.22 -8.43
CA ALA A 297 3.32 -22.92 -8.83
C ALA A 297 3.08 -24.41 -9.11
N LEU A 298 2.30 -25.09 -8.27
CA LEU A 298 1.91 -26.48 -8.49
C LEU A 298 1.07 -26.63 -9.78
N SER A 299 0.14 -25.70 -10.03
CA SER A 299 -0.62 -25.67 -11.29
C SER A 299 0.26 -25.46 -12.53
N LEU A 300 1.31 -24.62 -12.46
CA LEU A 300 2.25 -24.43 -13.56
C LEU A 300 3.03 -25.70 -13.90
N LEU A 301 3.28 -26.55 -12.88
CA LEU A 301 3.88 -27.87 -13.01
C LEU A 301 2.88 -28.98 -13.41
N GLY A 302 1.61 -28.61 -13.64
CA GLY A 302 0.54 -29.56 -13.98
C GLY A 302 0.14 -30.46 -12.82
N ILE A 303 0.25 -29.98 -11.58
CA ILE A 303 -0.12 -30.68 -10.36
C ILE A 303 -1.39 -30.04 -9.79
N ASP A 304 -2.51 -30.75 -9.89
CA ASP A 304 -3.73 -30.46 -9.16
C ASP A 304 -3.82 -31.31 -7.88
N ALA A 305 -4.96 -31.25 -7.18
CA ALA A 305 -5.15 -32.01 -5.94
C ALA A 305 -5.12 -33.53 -6.15
N ALA A 306 -5.63 -34.03 -7.28
CA ALA A 306 -5.66 -35.45 -7.60
C ALA A 306 -4.26 -35.96 -7.96
N GLU A 307 -3.54 -35.17 -8.75
CA GLU A 307 -2.16 -35.45 -9.13
C GLU A 307 -1.21 -35.39 -7.93
N ALA A 308 -1.41 -34.42 -7.02
CA ALA A 308 -0.69 -34.36 -5.76
C ALA A 308 -0.87 -35.64 -4.93
N GLU A 309 -2.08 -36.18 -4.84
CA GLU A 309 -2.34 -37.44 -4.15
C GLU A 309 -1.64 -38.63 -4.84
N ARG A 310 -1.70 -38.72 -6.17
CA ARG A 310 -1.02 -39.75 -6.97
C ARG A 310 0.49 -39.74 -6.77
N LEU A 311 1.08 -38.55 -6.67
CA LEU A 311 2.50 -38.33 -6.44
C LEU A 311 2.92 -38.51 -4.98
N GLY A 312 1.98 -38.76 -4.05
CA GLY A 312 2.28 -38.87 -2.62
C GLY A 312 2.70 -37.52 -2.01
N LEU A 313 2.12 -36.43 -2.49
CA LEU A 313 2.33 -35.07 -2.00
C LEU A 313 1.21 -34.68 -1.04
N SER A 314 1.50 -33.78 -0.11
CA SER A 314 0.50 -33.11 0.69
C SER A 314 0.81 -31.64 0.86
N THR A 315 -0.21 -30.82 1.07
CA THR A 315 -0.07 -29.40 1.34
C THR A 315 -0.69 -29.04 2.69
N TYR A 316 -0.03 -28.17 3.43
CA TYR A 316 -0.49 -27.64 4.72
C TYR A 316 -0.56 -26.12 4.65
N LYS A 317 -1.76 -25.59 4.82
CA LYS A 317 -1.97 -24.16 4.89
C LYS A 317 -1.92 -23.71 6.34
N VAL A 318 -1.01 -22.79 6.63
CA VAL A 318 -0.92 -22.13 7.94
C VAL A 318 -1.77 -20.86 7.88
N GLY A 319 -2.75 -20.76 8.78
CA GLY A 319 -3.58 -19.59 8.98
C GLY A 319 -3.07 -18.70 10.12
N GLN A 320 -2.62 -19.32 11.21
CA GLN A 320 -2.00 -18.65 12.36
C GLN A 320 -0.48 -18.89 12.32
N THR A 321 0.28 -17.94 11.79
CA THR A 321 1.73 -18.07 11.62
C THR A 321 2.51 -17.98 12.92
N PHE A 322 1.90 -17.45 13.98
CA PHE A 322 2.45 -17.49 15.34
C PHE A 322 1.33 -17.39 16.38
N PRO A 323 1.43 -18.11 17.51
CA PRO A 323 2.15 -19.38 17.61
C PRO A 323 1.54 -20.40 16.64
N LEU A 324 2.38 -21.20 15.98
CA LEU A 324 1.94 -22.30 15.12
C LEU A 324 1.15 -23.34 15.93
N ASP A 325 0.14 -24.00 15.34
CA ASP A 325 -0.43 -25.22 15.93
C ASP A 325 0.59 -26.36 15.86
N MET A 326 1.40 -26.52 16.93
CA MET A 326 2.51 -27.48 16.93
C MET A 326 1.99 -28.92 16.87
N LYS A 327 0.87 -29.21 17.53
CA LYS A 327 0.23 -30.53 17.52
C LYS A 327 -0.32 -30.87 16.14
N GLY A 328 -1.14 -30.00 15.57
CA GLY A 328 -1.72 -30.23 14.24
C GLY A 328 -0.64 -30.32 13.15
N PHE A 329 0.43 -29.53 13.28
CA PHE A 329 1.58 -29.64 12.37
C PHE A 329 2.31 -30.97 12.53
N HIS A 330 2.59 -31.40 13.77
CA HIS A 330 3.23 -32.68 14.05
C HIS A 330 2.43 -33.85 13.46
N ASP A 331 1.11 -33.87 13.69
CA ASP A 331 0.18 -34.88 13.15
C ASP A 331 0.18 -34.86 11.61
N TRP A 332 0.23 -33.68 10.99
CA TRP A 332 0.34 -33.57 9.54
C TRP A 332 1.68 -34.11 9.00
N ALA A 333 2.77 -33.86 9.74
CA ALA A 333 4.13 -34.20 9.38
C ALA A 333 4.47 -35.69 9.59
N GLU A 334 3.56 -36.49 10.14
CA GLU A 334 3.72 -37.93 10.28
C GLU A 334 3.78 -38.61 8.90
N GLY A 335 4.79 -39.45 8.69
CA GLY A 335 5.01 -40.19 7.44
C GLY A 335 5.69 -39.41 6.32
N LEU A 336 5.80 -38.08 6.44
CA LEU A 336 6.59 -37.26 5.51
C LEU A 336 8.08 -37.56 5.68
N GLU A 337 8.81 -37.49 4.57
CA GLU A 337 10.28 -37.59 4.52
C GLU A 337 10.89 -36.21 4.24
N VAL A 338 10.19 -35.39 3.46
CA VAL A 338 10.60 -34.06 3.02
C VAL A 338 9.48 -33.05 3.29
N ILE A 339 9.81 -31.96 3.96
CA ILE A 339 8.93 -30.82 4.21
C ILE A 339 9.54 -29.60 3.53
N VAL A 340 8.80 -28.95 2.64
CA VAL A 340 9.21 -27.76 1.92
C VAL A 340 8.39 -26.58 2.42
N VAL A 341 9.04 -25.63 3.08
CA VAL A 341 8.42 -24.41 3.62
C VAL A 341 8.60 -23.28 2.61
N VAL A 342 7.50 -22.86 2.01
CA VAL A 342 7.45 -21.71 1.09
C VAL A 342 7.08 -20.48 1.92
N GLU A 343 8.11 -19.79 2.41
CA GLU A 343 7.97 -18.53 3.14
C GLU A 343 8.88 -17.46 2.54
N GLU A 344 8.42 -16.20 2.60
CA GLU A 344 9.16 -15.04 2.11
C GLU A 344 9.55 -14.15 3.28
N LYS A 345 10.62 -13.36 3.14
CA LYS A 345 11.26 -12.59 4.22
C LYS A 345 11.90 -13.47 5.29
N ARG A 346 12.15 -12.92 6.49
CA ARG A 346 12.79 -13.64 7.59
C ARG A 346 11.91 -14.80 8.02
N LYS A 347 12.55 -15.93 8.29
CA LYS A 347 11.93 -17.23 8.54
C LYS A 347 11.18 -17.30 9.85
N LEU A 348 9.86 -17.44 9.80
CA LEU A 348 9.02 -17.60 11.00
C LEU A 348 8.42 -18.99 11.07
N ILE A 349 7.92 -19.50 9.96
CA ILE A 349 7.29 -20.82 9.88
C ILE A 349 8.38 -21.90 9.87
N GLU A 350 9.46 -21.75 9.10
CA GLU A 350 10.52 -22.77 9.03
C GLU A 350 11.13 -23.06 10.41
N VAL A 351 11.27 -22.04 11.25
CA VAL A 351 11.81 -22.18 12.62
C VAL A 351 10.87 -22.98 13.50
N GLN A 352 9.58 -22.61 13.53
CA GLN A 352 8.56 -23.33 14.32
C GLN A 352 8.32 -24.75 13.81
N VAL A 353 8.38 -24.97 12.50
CA VAL A 353 8.30 -26.32 11.90
C VAL A 353 9.45 -27.20 12.35
N LYS A 354 10.68 -26.66 12.40
CA LYS A 354 11.85 -27.39 12.89
C LYS A 354 11.74 -27.68 14.37
N GLU A 355 11.22 -26.75 15.16
CA GLU A 355 10.93 -26.94 16.58
C GLU A 355 9.86 -28.03 16.80
N ALA A 356 8.75 -27.98 16.06
CA ALA A 356 7.62 -28.91 16.19
C ALA A 356 8.00 -30.38 15.95
N ILE A 357 9.04 -30.64 15.16
CA ILE A 357 9.50 -32.01 14.86
C ILE A 357 10.86 -32.33 15.48
N PHE A 358 11.45 -31.43 16.28
CA PHE A 358 12.84 -31.56 16.72
C PHE A 358 13.08 -32.87 17.48
N ASP A 359 12.23 -33.14 18.48
CA ASP A 359 12.35 -34.30 19.36
C ASP A 359 12.04 -35.64 18.67
N ASP A 360 11.26 -35.63 17.58
CA ASP A 360 10.89 -36.84 16.83
C ASP A 360 11.32 -36.77 15.36
N ARG A 361 12.43 -36.10 15.04
CA ARG A 361 12.73 -35.76 13.64
C ARG A 361 12.72 -36.96 12.67
N ARG A 362 13.07 -38.18 13.11
CA ARG A 362 13.07 -39.44 12.30
C ARG A 362 13.69 -39.28 10.90
N GLY A 363 14.75 -38.47 10.79
CA GLY A 363 15.42 -38.21 9.51
C GLY A 363 14.67 -37.25 8.57
N ARG A 364 13.51 -36.72 8.94
CA ARG A 364 12.74 -35.74 8.17
C ARG A 364 13.61 -34.54 7.78
N ARG A 365 13.59 -34.20 6.50
CA ARG A 365 14.31 -33.05 5.93
C ARG A 365 13.37 -31.86 5.84
N VAL A 366 13.85 -30.68 6.24
CA VAL A 366 13.10 -29.43 6.11
C VAL A 366 13.89 -28.52 5.18
N LEU A 367 13.31 -28.22 4.03
CA LEU A 367 13.80 -27.30 3.02
C LEU A 367 12.98 -26.00 3.13
N GLY A 368 13.64 -24.86 2.96
CA GLY A 368 13.00 -23.55 3.09
C GLY A 368 13.90 -22.49 2.49
N TRP A 369 14.54 -21.66 3.32
CA TRP A 369 15.52 -20.69 2.79
C TRP A 369 16.64 -21.36 2.00
N HIS A 370 17.17 -22.47 2.51
CA HIS A 370 18.23 -23.22 1.84
C HIS A 370 17.82 -24.66 1.59
N HIS A 371 18.38 -25.20 0.51
CA HIS A 371 18.41 -26.64 0.28
C HIS A 371 19.26 -27.31 1.36
N ASP A 372 18.78 -28.42 1.90
CA ASP A 372 19.41 -29.07 3.04
C ASP A 372 20.78 -29.68 2.70
N ARG A 373 20.92 -30.25 1.48
CA ARG A 373 22.16 -30.85 0.95
C ARG A 373 23.11 -29.84 0.32
N THR A 374 22.69 -29.20 -0.78
CA THR A 374 23.55 -28.32 -1.60
C THR A 374 23.85 -26.97 -0.95
N LYS A 375 23.07 -26.57 0.06
CA LYS A 375 23.08 -25.23 0.66
C LYS A 375 22.76 -24.11 -0.35
N GLU A 376 22.21 -24.45 -1.50
CA GLU A 376 21.69 -23.46 -2.45
C GLU A 376 20.51 -22.71 -1.80
N GLU A 377 20.42 -21.39 -2.04
CA GLU A 377 19.25 -20.61 -1.66
C GLU A 377 18.04 -21.03 -2.53
N LEU A 378 16.98 -21.53 -1.89
CA LEU A 378 15.74 -21.91 -2.56
C LEU A 378 14.76 -20.74 -2.53
N PHE A 379 14.39 -20.29 -1.32
CA PHE A 379 13.45 -19.19 -1.12
C PHE A 379 14.14 -18.03 -0.39
N PRO A 380 14.39 -16.89 -1.05
CA PRO A 380 15.13 -15.79 -0.44
C PRO A 380 14.44 -15.19 0.77
N THR A 381 15.23 -14.87 1.81
CA THR A 381 14.76 -14.20 3.03
C THR A 381 14.67 -12.68 2.90
N ARG A 382 14.80 -12.18 1.67
CA ARG A 382 14.73 -10.77 1.29
C ARG A 382 13.77 -10.61 0.12
N TYR A 383 13.24 -9.39 -0.02
CA TYR A 383 12.27 -9.07 -1.07
C TYR A 383 11.01 -9.95 -1.01
N ALA A 384 10.35 -10.20 -2.14
CA ALA A 384 9.17 -11.05 -2.27
C ALA A 384 9.48 -12.29 -3.13
N LEU A 385 8.70 -13.35 -2.95
CA LEU A 385 8.74 -14.55 -3.79
C LEU A 385 7.91 -14.38 -5.07
N ASP A 386 8.43 -14.94 -6.15
CA ASP A 386 7.80 -15.07 -7.45
C ASP A 386 7.26 -16.51 -7.61
N PRO A 387 5.97 -16.71 -7.98
CA PRO A 387 5.42 -18.04 -8.25
C PRO A 387 6.21 -18.87 -9.26
N VAL A 388 6.84 -18.26 -10.26
CA VAL A 388 7.65 -18.95 -11.26
C VAL A 388 8.93 -19.49 -10.64
N LEU A 389 9.59 -18.71 -9.77
CA LEU A 389 10.73 -19.19 -8.98
C LEU A 389 10.31 -20.35 -8.07
N ILE A 390 9.14 -20.23 -7.42
CA ILE A 390 8.60 -21.30 -6.57
C ILE A 390 8.39 -22.57 -7.39
N ALA A 391 7.77 -22.48 -8.57
CA ALA A 391 7.57 -23.61 -9.47
C ALA A 391 8.90 -24.25 -9.92
N GLU A 392 9.90 -23.43 -10.25
CA GLU A 392 11.23 -23.91 -10.62
C GLU A 392 11.87 -24.73 -9.49
N LYS A 393 11.91 -24.17 -8.27
CA LYS A 393 12.52 -24.83 -7.11
C LYS A 393 11.75 -26.08 -6.70
N ILE A 394 10.42 -26.02 -6.66
CA ILE A 394 9.58 -27.18 -6.34
C ILE A 394 9.73 -28.28 -7.40
N GLY A 395 9.73 -27.92 -8.68
CA GLY A 395 9.91 -28.90 -9.77
C GLY A 395 11.27 -29.59 -9.69
N GLY A 396 12.33 -28.86 -9.35
CA GLY A 396 13.66 -29.43 -9.08
C GLY A 396 13.65 -30.42 -7.92
N ILE A 397 13.05 -30.04 -6.78
CA ILE A 397 12.90 -30.91 -5.61
C ILE A 397 12.10 -32.17 -5.97
N LEU A 398 10.99 -32.04 -6.70
CA LEU A 398 10.18 -33.19 -7.10
C LEU A 398 10.96 -34.15 -8.00
N ILE A 399 11.81 -33.66 -8.90
CA ILE A 399 12.69 -34.51 -9.71
C ILE A 399 13.72 -35.23 -8.84
N GLU A 400 14.38 -34.53 -7.91
CA GLU A 400 15.36 -35.11 -6.99
C GLU A 400 14.75 -36.22 -6.12
N GLU A 401 13.53 -36.01 -5.62
CA GLU A 401 12.81 -36.98 -4.79
C GLU A 401 12.06 -38.06 -5.60
N GLY A 402 12.35 -38.20 -6.91
CA GLY A 402 11.81 -39.27 -7.76
C GLY A 402 10.34 -39.10 -8.17
N ARG A 403 9.80 -37.88 -8.08
CA ARG A 403 8.41 -37.50 -8.43
C ARG A 403 8.31 -36.62 -9.68
N GLY A 404 9.38 -36.54 -10.48
CA GLY A 404 9.45 -35.75 -11.72
C GLY A 404 8.74 -36.40 -12.91
N ILE A 405 7.41 -36.40 -12.92
CA ILE A 405 6.59 -36.86 -14.06
C ILE A 405 6.70 -35.94 -15.28
N ASP A 406 6.19 -36.40 -16.43
CA ASP A 406 6.30 -35.68 -17.70
C ASP A 406 5.65 -34.29 -17.66
N SER A 407 4.53 -34.11 -16.94
CA SER A 407 3.90 -32.79 -16.77
C SER A 407 4.80 -31.81 -16.01
N VAL A 408 5.48 -32.26 -14.95
CA VAL A 408 6.43 -31.44 -14.18
C VAL A 408 7.60 -31.02 -15.07
N LYS A 409 8.18 -31.96 -15.83
CA LYS A 409 9.28 -31.67 -16.77
C LYS A 409 8.85 -30.71 -17.88
N ALA A 410 7.66 -30.91 -18.44
CA ALA A 410 7.10 -30.03 -19.46
C ALA A 410 6.79 -28.62 -18.91
N GLY A 411 6.28 -28.53 -17.68
CA GLY A 411 6.07 -27.26 -16.98
C GLY A 411 7.37 -26.48 -16.79
N LEU A 412 8.42 -27.14 -16.32
CA LEU A 412 9.75 -26.55 -16.17
C LEU A 412 10.35 -26.09 -17.51
N ALA A 413 10.19 -26.89 -18.57
CA ALA A 413 10.65 -26.51 -19.91
C ALA A 413 9.96 -25.22 -20.39
N ARG A 414 8.64 -25.12 -20.22
CA ARG A 414 7.85 -23.93 -20.56
C ARG A 414 8.31 -22.70 -19.76
N ILE A 415 8.53 -22.85 -18.45
CA ILE A 415 9.05 -21.78 -17.59
C ILE A 415 10.42 -21.29 -18.10
N SER A 416 11.32 -22.21 -18.43
CA SER A 416 12.64 -21.87 -18.96
C SER A 416 12.56 -21.12 -20.31
N GLU A 417 11.67 -21.53 -21.21
CA GLU A 417 11.47 -20.85 -22.50
C GLU A 417 10.97 -19.41 -22.33
N VAL A 418 9.97 -19.22 -21.46
CA VAL A 418 9.41 -17.90 -21.17
C VAL A 418 10.47 -16.98 -20.57
N ARG A 419 11.27 -17.47 -19.61
CA ARG A 419 12.33 -16.69 -18.96
C ARG A 419 13.48 -16.31 -19.90
N ARG A 420 13.83 -17.19 -20.85
CA ARG A 420 14.82 -16.86 -21.90
C ARG A 420 14.34 -15.75 -22.84
N ALA A 421 13.02 -15.62 -23.02
CA ALA A 421 12.41 -14.55 -23.80
C ALA A 421 12.27 -13.22 -23.02
N ASP A 422 12.56 -13.19 -21.72
CA ASP A 422 12.38 -12.06 -20.81
C ASP A 422 13.62 -11.14 -20.70
N ASN A 423 14.51 -11.15 -21.71
CA ASN A 423 15.70 -10.29 -21.77
C ASN A 423 15.41 -8.83 -22.20
N ALA A 424 14.15 -8.38 -22.11
CA ALA A 424 13.79 -7.03 -22.49
C ALA A 424 14.48 -6.02 -21.53
N ARG A 425 15.21 -5.05 -22.10
CA ARG A 425 15.74 -3.92 -21.33
C ARG A 425 14.69 -2.83 -21.24
N ASP A 426 14.57 -2.18 -20.09
CA ASP A 426 13.78 -0.96 -19.98
C ASP A 426 14.43 0.14 -20.82
N LEU A 427 13.80 0.48 -21.95
CA LEU A 427 14.26 1.53 -22.87
C LEU A 427 13.99 2.93 -22.31
N ALA A 428 13.02 3.08 -21.41
CA ALA A 428 12.69 4.33 -20.71
C ALA A 428 11.99 4.04 -19.37
N ALA A 429 12.12 4.94 -18.39
CA ALA A 429 11.53 4.81 -17.06
C ALA A 429 10.57 5.96 -16.71
N ARG A 430 9.47 5.65 -16.03
CA ARG A 430 8.50 6.62 -15.47
C ARG A 430 8.77 6.88 -13.99
N LEU A 431 9.74 7.75 -13.69
CA LEU A 431 10.03 8.15 -12.31
C LEU A 431 8.92 9.05 -11.73
N PRO A 432 8.53 8.88 -10.45
CA PRO A 432 7.64 9.79 -9.74
C PRO A 432 8.09 11.25 -9.83
N TYR A 433 7.16 12.18 -10.07
CA TYR A 433 7.47 13.61 -10.22
C TYR A 433 6.49 14.53 -9.51
N PHE A 434 6.89 15.78 -9.29
CA PHE A 434 6.00 16.80 -8.77
C PHE A 434 4.89 17.16 -9.77
N CYS A 435 3.67 17.32 -9.25
CA CYS A 435 2.54 17.80 -10.04
C CYS A 435 2.83 19.18 -10.64
N SER A 436 2.19 19.51 -11.77
CA SER A 436 2.24 20.85 -12.34
C SER A 436 1.83 21.90 -11.31
N GLY A 437 2.67 22.91 -11.08
CA GLY A 437 2.42 23.94 -10.05
C GLY A 437 2.52 23.46 -8.60
N CYS A 438 3.22 22.35 -8.33
CA CYS A 438 3.43 21.84 -6.98
C CYS A 438 4.24 22.85 -6.12
N PRO A 439 3.82 23.13 -4.87
CA PRO A 439 4.57 24.02 -3.96
C PRO A 439 6.01 23.52 -3.70
N HIS A 440 6.21 22.20 -3.70
CA HIS A 440 7.51 21.57 -3.51
C HIS A 440 8.57 21.99 -4.54
N ASN A 441 8.17 22.38 -5.76
CA ASN A 441 9.11 22.87 -6.78
C ASN A 441 9.92 24.10 -6.32
N SER A 442 9.31 24.93 -5.47
CA SER A 442 9.96 26.08 -4.84
C SER A 442 10.45 25.76 -3.44
N SER A 443 9.66 25.04 -2.64
CA SER A 443 9.99 24.81 -1.23
C SER A 443 11.21 23.94 -1.02
N THR A 444 11.58 23.05 -1.96
CA THR A 444 12.75 22.17 -1.79
C THR A 444 14.06 22.77 -2.30
N LYS A 445 14.02 23.95 -2.92
CA LYS A 445 15.24 24.70 -3.27
C LYS A 445 15.82 25.34 -2.00
N VAL A 446 17.15 25.35 -1.91
CA VAL A 446 17.92 25.97 -0.83
C VAL A 446 19.01 26.88 -1.40
N PRO A 447 19.55 27.82 -0.62
CA PRO A 447 20.65 28.68 -1.05
C PRO A 447 21.87 27.89 -1.54
N GLU A 448 22.65 28.50 -2.42
CA GLU A 448 23.89 27.90 -2.91
C GLU A 448 24.84 27.56 -1.75
N GLY A 449 25.51 26.41 -1.84
CA GLY A 449 26.36 25.88 -0.76
C GLY A 449 25.63 25.35 0.47
N SER A 450 24.31 25.56 0.59
CA SER A 450 23.48 24.99 1.65
C SER A 450 23.08 23.55 1.35
N ARG A 451 22.68 22.82 2.40
CA ARG A 451 22.14 21.46 2.31
C ARG A 451 20.82 21.37 3.07
N ALA A 452 19.89 20.58 2.54
CA ALA A 452 18.70 20.16 3.27
C ALA A 452 18.58 18.64 3.38
N TYR A 453 17.86 18.17 4.40
CA TYR A 453 17.32 16.81 4.41
C TYR A 453 15.88 16.79 3.88
N ALA A 454 15.51 15.67 3.27
CA ALA A 454 14.14 15.42 2.86
C ALA A 454 13.30 14.95 4.07
N GLY A 455 12.05 15.39 4.13
CA GLY A 455 11.04 14.80 5.03
C GLY A 455 10.28 13.66 4.35
N ILE A 456 9.54 12.86 5.11
CA ILE A 456 8.66 11.83 4.56
C ILE A 456 7.42 12.49 3.92
N GLY A 457 7.00 11.99 2.75
CA GLY A 457 5.95 12.60 1.94
C GLY A 457 6.45 13.00 0.56
N CYS A 458 5.79 13.95 -0.09
CA CYS A 458 6.25 14.50 -1.37
C CYS A 458 7.67 15.08 -1.26
N HIS A 459 8.09 15.55 -0.08
CA HIS A 459 9.48 15.97 0.17
C HIS A 459 10.51 14.89 -0.16
N TYR A 460 10.20 13.61 0.05
CA TYR A 460 11.09 12.49 -0.29
C TYR A 460 11.36 12.41 -1.80
N MET A 461 10.43 12.89 -2.64
CA MET A 461 10.58 12.80 -4.09
C MET A 461 11.69 13.67 -4.67
N VAL A 462 12.20 14.62 -3.87
CA VAL A 462 13.33 15.47 -4.26
C VAL A 462 14.61 14.66 -4.49
N GLN A 463 14.72 13.44 -3.94
CA GLN A 463 15.89 12.58 -4.10
C GLN A 463 16.14 12.16 -5.57
N TRP A 464 15.12 12.21 -6.43
CA TRP A 464 15.24 11.97 -7.88
C TRP A 464 15.43 13.27 -8.67
N MET A 465 15.72 14.37 -7.98
CA MET A 465 15.85 15.70 -8.57
C MET A 465 17.23 16.29 -8.34
N ASP A 466 17.66 17.12 -9.29
CA ASP A 466 18.92 17.85 -9.19
C ASP A 466 18.77 19.02 -8.21
N ARG A 467 18.92 18.72 -6.92
CA ARG A 467 18.71 19.62 -5.78
C ARG A 467 19.67 19.29 -4.65
N SER A 468 20.09 20.30 -3.88
CA SER A 468 20.89 20.13 -2.65
C SER A 468 20.09 19.64 -1.44
N THR A 469 19.03 18.86 -1.67
CA THR A 469 18.27 18.19 -0.62
C THR A 469 18.57 16.70 -0.70
N THR A 470 19.38 16.19 0.21
CA THR A 470 19.90 14.81 0.18
C THR A 470 19.70 14.13 1.53
N GLY A 471 19.50 12.81 1.51
CA GLY A 471 19.25 12.04 2.73
C GLY A 471 17.86 12.28 3.34
N PHE A 472 17.48 11.41 4.27
CA PHE A 472 16.19 11.41 4.95
C PHE A 472 16.26 10.58 6.23
N THR A 473 15.21 10.63 7.04
CA THR A 473 15.03 9.78 8.24
C THR A 473 13.57 9.34 8.34
N HIS A 474 13.22 8.54 9.35
CA HIS A 474 11.85 8.09 9.59
C HIS A 474 10.91 9.26 9.95
N MET A 475 9.61 9.08 9.68
CA MET A 475 8.58 10.09 9.95
C MET A 475 8.53 10.42 11.46
N GLY A 476 8.61 11.70 11.80
CA GLY A 476 8.73 12.20 13.16
C GLY A 476 10.15 12.45 13.64
N GLY A 477 11.14 11.84 12.99
CA GLY A 477 12.56 12.02 13.32
C GLY A 477 13.24 13.12 12.50
N GLU A 478 12.52 13.77 11.56
CA GLU A 478 13.06 14.79 10.68
C GLU A 478 13.83 15.86 11.46
N GLY A 479 15.11 16.05 11.12
CA GLY A 479 16.02 17.03 11.74
C GLY A 479 16.81 16.48 12.91
N ALA A 480 16.33 15.41 13.57
CA ALA A 480 17.03 14.81 14.71
C ALA A 480 18.34 14.11 14.29
N ASN A 481 18.45 13.63 13.05
CA ASN A 481 19.70 13.11 12.51
C ASN A 481 20.81 14.17 12.49
N TRP A 482 20.46 15.45 12.28
CA TRP A 482 21.43 16.55 12.35
C TRP A 482 21.92 16.82 13.78
N ILE A 483 21.12 16.54 14.81
CA ILE A 483 21.57 16.66 16.21
C ILE A 483 22.80 15.77 16.44
N GLY A 484 22.81 14.56 15.87
CA GLY A 484 23.94 13.64 15.95
C GLY A 484 25.08 13.97 14.98
N GLU A 485 24.78 14.52 13.81
CA GLU A 485 25.80 14.87 12.80
C GLU A 485 26.54 16.19 13.10
N ALA A 486 25.82 17.21 13.59
CA ALA A 486 26.34 18.57 13.75
C ALA A 486 27.63 18.68 14.58
N PRO A 487 27.78 17.99 15.73
CA PRO A 487 29.01 18.07 16.53
C PRO A 487 30.26 17.55 15.82
N PHE A 488 30.10 16.75 14.77
CA PHE A 488 31.20 16.10 14.03
C PHE A 488 31.34 16.61 12.60
N SER A 489 30.65 17.70 12.26
CA SER A 489 30.62 18.26 10.91
C SER A 489 31.35 19.59 10.83
N THR A 490 32.05 19.85 9.72
CA THR A 490 32.54 21.20 9.39
C THR A 490 31.41 22.11 8.89
N ARG A 491 30.23 21.55 8.59
CA ARG A 491 29.03 22.29 8.23
C ARG A 491 28.35 22.84 9.48
N GLY A 492 28.15 24.15 9.53
CA GLY A 492 27.53 24.80 10.69
C GLY A 492 26.00 24.81 10.71
N HIS A 493 25.32 24.47 9.61
CA HIS A 493 23.86 24.60 9.47
C HIS A 493 23.30 23.66 8.39
N VAL A 494 22.05 23.21 8.58
CA VAL A 494 21.25 22.55 7.54
C VAL A 494 19.79 23.03 7.59
N PHE A 495 19.08 22.83 6.49
CA PHE A 495 17.63 22.93 6.45
C PHE A 495 16.98 21.54 6.63
N GLN A 496 15.85 21.47 7.33
CA GLN A 496 15.01 20.26 7.38
C GLN A 496 13.67 20.55 6.74
N ASN A 497 13.34 19.87 5.64
CA ASN A 497 12.00 19.96 5.07
C ASN A 497 11.02 19.12 5.90
N LEU A 498 9.87 19.67 6.25
CA LEU A 498 8.84 19.04 7.06
C LEU A 498 7.46 19.38 6.49
N GLY A 499 6.54 18.42 6.41
CA GLY A 499 5.14 18.69 6.08
C GLY A 499 4.33 19.05 7.32
N ASP A 500 3.23 19.79 7.15
CA ASP A 500 2.21 20.03 8.18
C ASP A 500 1.64 18.75 8.81
N GLY A 501 1.36 17.72 8.00
CA GLY A 501 0.94 16.41 8.51
C GLY A 501 2.00 15.76 9.41
N THR A 502 3.26 15.77 9.00
CA THR A 502 4.36 15.21 9.81
C THR A 502 4.63 16.01 11.07
N TYR A 503 4.53 17.35 10.99
CA TYR A 503 4.64 18.22 12.16
C TYR A 503 3.66 17.79 13.25
N ASN A 504 2.40 17.59 12.88
CA ASN A 504 1.31 17.21 13.77
C ASN A 504 1.45 15.77 14.29
N HIS A 505 1.82 14.83 13.42
CA HIS A 505 1.99 13.42 13.75
C HIS A 505 3.00 13.18 14.90
N SER A 506 4.20 13.73 14.76
CA SER A 506 5.27 13.63 15.77
C SER A 506 6.48 14.54 15.54
N GLY A 507 6.57 15.24 14.40
CA GLY A 507 7.70 16.12 14.07
C GLY A 507 7.89 17.27 15.06
N VAL A 508 6.84 17.67 15.78
CA VAL A 508 6.93 18.61 16.90
C VAL A 508 7.92 18.17 17.99
N GLN A 509 8.04 16.86 18.26
CA GLN A 509 9.01 16.34 19.24
C GLN A 509 10.45 16.43 18.73
N ALA A 510 10.68 16.25 17.42
CA ALA A 510 11.99 16.44 16.81
C ALA A 510 12.48 17.89 16.95
N ILE A 511 11.58 18.87 16.78
CA ILE A 511 11.90 20.29 16.96
C ILE A 511 12.27 20.58 18.43
N ARG A 512 11.52 20.02 19.39
CA ARG A 512 11.83 20.13 20.82
C ARG A 512 13.19 19.51 21.17
N ALA A 513 13.52 18.36 20.59
CA ALA A 513 14.82 17.73 20.77
C ALA A 513 15.96 18.61 20.23
N ALA A 514 15.79 19.20 19.04
CA ALA A 514 16.77 20.12 18.47
C ALA A 514 16.96 21.39 19.32
N LEU A 515 15.88 21.91 19.91
CA LEU A 515 15.93 23.04 20.85
C LEU A 515 16.72 22.66 22.12
N ALA A 516 16.43 21.51 22.71
CA ALA A 516 17.13 21.01 23.88
C ALA A 516 18.62 20.79 23.62
N ALA A 517 18.97 20.34 22.41
CA ALA A 517 20.35 20.15 21.99
C ALA A 517 21.06 21.44 21.53
N GLY A 518 20.38 22.59 21.47
CA GLY A 518 20.95 23.84 20.98
C GLY A 518 21.43 23.77 19.51
N THR A 519 20.84 22.89 18.70
CA THR A 519 21.32 22.58 17.36
C THR A 519 21.07 23.74 16.39
N ASN A 520 22.04 24.03 15.52
CA ASN A 520 21.88 25.06 14.49
C ASN A 520 21.20 24.50 13.24
N ILE A 521 19.89 24.75 13.10
CA ILE A 521 19.04 24.15 12.07
C ILE A 521 17.83 25.04 11.76
N THR A 522 17.41 25.07 10.49
CA THR A 522 16.15 25.71 10.09
C THR A 522 15.14 24.66 9.63
N TYR A 523 14.01 24.56 10.34
CA TYR A 523 12.88 23.74 9.93
C TYR A 523 12.01 24.47 8.90
N LYS A 524 11.78 23.85 7.74
CA LYS A 524 10.93 24.36 6.67
C LYS A 524 9.62 23.59 6.66
N ILE A 525 8.62 24.13 7.34
CA ILE A 525 7.29 23.52 7.48
C ILE A 525 6.44 23.98 6.30
N LEU A 526 6.26 23.10 5.31
CA LEU A 526 5.33 23.34 4.21
C LEU A 526 3.91 22.97 4.64
N TYR A 527 3.08 23.99 4.84
CA TYR A 527 1.64 23.84 5.01
C TYR A 527 0.96 23.78 3.65
N ASN A 528 0.48 22.59 3.29
CA ASN A 528 -0.17 22.34 2.00
C ASN A 528 -1.63 21.88 2.13
N ASP A 529 -2.14 21.79 3.36
CA ASP A 529 -3.54 21.50 3.70
C ASP A 529 -4.01 20.10 3.26
N ALA A 530 -3.07 19.18 3.01
CA ALA A 530 -3.39 17.83 2.55
C ALA A 530 -2.27 16.82 2.79
N VAL A 531 -2.63 15.61 3.24
CA VAL A 531 -1.71 14.46 3.21
C VAL A 531 -1.61 13.93 1.77
N ALA A 532 -0.85 14.64 0.95
CA ALA A 532 -0.93 14.61 -0.50
C ALA A 532 -0.63 13.23 -1.13
N MET A 533 0.40 12.51 -0.65
CA MET A 533 0.75 11.20 -1.21
C MET A 533 -0.31 10.12 -0.97
N THR A 534 -1.17 10.29 0.02
CA THR A 534 -2.25 9.35 0.38
C THR A 534 -3.58 9.62 -0.35
N GLY A 535 -3.54 10.43 -1.43
CA GLY A 535 -4.72 10.81 -2.19
C GLY A 535 -5.40 12.12 -1.75
N GLY A 536 -4.71 12.94 -0.91
CA GLY A 536 -5.20 14.25 -0.50
C GLY A 536 -6.21 14.21 0.65
N GLN A 537 -5.89 13.46 1.70
CA GLN A 537 -6.70 13.37 2.92
C GLN A 537 -6.48 14.61 3.81
N HIS A 538 -7.46 14.92 4.66
CA HIS A 538 -7.35 15.99 5.66
C HIS A 538 -6.31 15.62 6.72
N ASN A 539 -5.69 16.61 7.35
CA ASN A 539 -4.80 16.41 8.49
C ASN A 539 -5.62 16.40 9.79
N GLU A 540 -5.31 15.50 10.72
CA GLU A 540 -5.98 15.44 12.03
C GLU A 540 -5.75 16.71 12.85
N GLY A 541 -6.64 17.01 13.81
CA GLY A 541 -6.43 18.08 14.80
C GLY A 541 -6.65 19.52 14.32
N ASP A 542 -7.11 19.73 13.08
CA ASP A 542 -7.44 21.06 12.52
C ASP A 542 -6.33 22.10 12.72
N LEU A 543 -5.10 21.65 12.51
CA LEU A 543 -3.90 22.46 12.66
C LEU A 543 -3.85 23.51 11.55
N LYS A 544 -4.08 24.78 11.86
CA LYS A 544 -3.95 25.91 10.92
C LYS A 544 -2.55 26.53 10.98
N PRO A 545 -2.07 27.23 9.93
CA PRO A 545 -0.75 27.86 9.94
C PRO A 545 -0.51 28.82 11.10
N ASP A 546 -1.53 29.58 11.52
CA ASP A 546 -1.44 30.51 12.65
C ASP A 546 -1.27 29.78 13.99
N ARG A 547 -1.80 28.56 14.12
CA ARG A 547 -1.59 27.71 15.31
C ARG A 547 -0.17 27.16 15.33
N ILE A 548 0.36 26.67 14.21
CA ILE A 548 1.76 26.22 14.08
C ILE A 548 2.71 27.33 14.53
N ALA A 549 2.48 28.57 14.11
CA ALA A 549 3.29 29.72 14.52
C ALA A 549 3.27 29.93 16.04
N ARG A 550 2.10 29.87 16.68
CA ARG A 550 1.97 30.00 18.15
C ARG A 550 2.66 28.86 18.89
N GLU A 551 2.50 27.62 18.42
CA GLU A 551 3.13 26.45 19.04
C GLU A 551 4.66 26.54 18.98
N LEU A 552 5.24 26.89 17.82
CA LEU A 552 6.68 27.07 17.66
C LEU A 552 7.25 28.14 18.60
N LEU A 553 6.57 29.29 18.70
CA LEU A 553 6.97 30.36 19.63
C LEU A 553 6.86 29.89 21.08
N ALA A 554 5.76 29.22 21.44
CA ALA A 554 5.49 28.74 22.80
C ALA A 554 6.50 27.67 23.26
N MET A 555 7.01 26.83 22.36
CA MET A 555 8.06 25.85 22.70
C MET A 555 9.48 26.44 22.71
N GLY A 556 9.65 27.71 22.31
CA GLY A 556 10.92 28.43 22.42
C GLY A 556 11.70 28.65 21.12
N VAL A 557 11.11 28.41 19.94
CA VAL A 557 11.73 28.80 18.66
C VAL A 557 11.65 30.32 18.52
N LYS A 558 12.77 31.02 18.74
CA LYS A 558 12.80 32.50 18.77
C LYS A 558 12.63 33.15 17.39
N THR A 559 13.12 32.49 16.34
CA THR A 559 13.14 33.04 14.98
C THR A 559 12.21 32.23 14.08
N VAL A 560 11.01 32.77 13.85
CA VAL A 560 9.98 32.19 12.97
C VAL A 560 9.65 33.17 11.85
N ALA A 561 9.65 32.69 10.60
CA ALA A 561 9.22 33.45 9.43
C ALA A 561 7.99 32.80 8.77
N LEU A 562 6.99 33.60 8.45
CA LEU A 562 5.86 33.19 7.61
C LEU A 562 6.20 33.54 6.16
N VAL A 563 6.15 32.56 5.27
CA VAL A 563 6.23 32.74 3.82
C VAL A 563 4.92 32.22 3.23
N HIS A 564 4.25 32.97 2.35
CA HIS A 564 3.00 32.49 1.76
C HIS A 564 2.83 32.88 0.28
N ASP A 565 2.06 32.08 -0.44
CA ASP A 565 1.54 32.48 -1.76
C ASP A 565 0.37 33.46 -1.55
N PRO A 566 0.40 34.70 -2.08
CA PRO A 566 -0.69 35.67 -1.92
C PRO A 566 -2.05 35.14 -2.41
N LYS A 567 -2.05 34.20 -3.37
CA LYS A 567 -3.27 33.59 -3.92
C LYS A 567 -4.03 32.73 -2.91
N GLU A 568 -3.42 32.38 -1.76
CA GLU A 568 -4.08 31.64 -0.69
C GLU A 568 -5.07 32.50 0.11
N GLY A 569 -4.98 33.83 0.03
CA GLY A 569 -5.93 34.73 0.71
C GLY A 569 -5.88 34.65 2.25
N LEU A 570 -4.68 34.53 2.83
CA LEU A 570 -4.51 34.41 4.28
C LEU A 570 -4.91 35.70 5.01
N ASP A 571 -5.61 35.53 6.14
CA ASP A 571 -5.81 36.60 7.12
C ASP A 571 -4.57 36.74 8.01
N LEU A 572 -3.70 37.68 7.64
CA LEU A 572 -2.42 37.92 8.32
C LEU A 572 -2.60 38.43 9.77
N ALA A 573 -3.75 39.04 10.10
CA ALA A 573 -4.01 39.55 11.44
C ALA A 573 -4.12 38.44 12.49
N ARG A 574 -4.34 37.19 12.06
CA ARG A 574 -4.39 36.02 12.96
C ARG A 574 -3.02 35.54 13.41
N PHE A 575 -1.95 35.90 12.73
CA PHE A 575 -0.61 35.43 13.07
C PHE A 575 -0.02 36.24 14.24
N PRO A 576 0.88 35.65 15.05
CA PRO A 576 1.56 36.37 16.13
C PRO A 576 2.33 37.59 15.61
N SER A 577 2.19 38.75 16.25
CA SER A 577 2.81 40.01 15.82
C SER A 577 4.34 39.98 15.79
N GLY A 578 4.97 39.05 16.52
CA GLY A 578 6.42 38.89 16.58
C GLY A 578 7.06 38.17 15.37
N ILE A 579 6.27 37.61 14.45
CA ILE A 579 6.81 36.90 13.28
C ILE A 579 6.88 37.81 12.05
N ARG A 580 7.95 37.68 11.26
CA ARG A 580 8.06 38.38 9.97
C ARG A 580 7.28 37.64 8.90
N THR A 581 6.50 38.38 8.12
CA THR A 581 5.70 37.85 7.00
C THR A 581 6.34 38.24 5.68
N HIS A 582 6.41 37.29 4.77
CA HIS A 582 7.02 37.39 3.46
C HIS A 582 6.14 36.71 2.41
N THR A 583 6.27 37.16 1.18
CA THR A 583 5.67 36.51 0.01
C THR A 583 6.54 35.36 -0.49
N ARG A 584 5.94 34.45 -1.26
CA ARG A 584 6.60 33.29 -1.85
C ARG A 584 7.90 33.63 -2.60
N ASP A 585 7.95 34.76 -3.30
CA ASP A 585 9.12 35.15 -4.13
C ASP A 585 10.33 35.55 -3.27
N GLU A 586 10.11 35.90 -2.00
CA GLU A 586 11.15 36.23 -1.03
C GLU A 586 11.74 34.99 -0.31
N LEU A 587 11.26 33.77 -0.60
CA LEU A 587 11.65 32.54 0.11
C LEU A 587 13.17 32.33 0.13
N MET A 588 13.88 32.61 -0.96
CA MET A 588 15.35 32.44 -1.01
C MET A 588 16.07 33.42 -0.07
N GLN A 589 15.66 34.69 -0.06
CA GLN A 589 16.23 35.71 0.83
C GLN A 589 16.00 35.37 2.30
N VAL A 590 14.81 34.85 2.63
CA VAL A 590 14.49 34.38 3.98
C VAL A 590 15.39 33.21 4.37
N GLN A 591 15.59 32.24 3.47
CA GLN A 591 16.48 31.11 3.72
C GLN A 591 17.93 31.53 3.92
N GLU A 592 18.48 32.40 3.06
CA GLU A 592 19.85 32.92 3.19
C GLU A 592 20.09 33.57 4.54
N ARG A 593 19.15 34.42 4.97
CA ARG A 593 19.22 35.04 6.30
C ARG A 593 19.20 33.99 7.41
N LEU A 594 18.28 33.03 7.35
CA LEU A 594 18.12 32.01 8.40
C LEU A 594 19.27 30.98 8.44
N ALA A 595 19.99 30.77 7.34
CA ALA A 595 21.20 29.94 7.32
C ALA A 595 22.34 30.52 8.19
N GLY A 596 22.36 31.84 8.37
CA GLY A 596 23.32 32.54 9.22
C GLY A 596 22.90 32.68 10.69
N GLU A 597 21.64 32.39 11.03
CA GLU A 597 21.16 32.45 12.41
C GLU A 597 21.75 31.30 13.24
N LYS A 598 21.94 31.53 14.54
CA LYS A 598 22.40 30.50 15.48
C LYS A 598 21.21 29.88 16.21
N GLY A 599 21.20 28.55 16.31
CA GLY A 599 20.19 27.78 17.02
C GLY A 599 19.04 27.33 16.12
N VAL A 600 17.91 26.97 16.73
CA VAL A 600 16.75 26.49 15.98
C VAL A 600 15.92 27.66 15.45
N SER A 601 15.67 27.65 14.15
CA SER A 601 14.76 28.58 13.47
C SER A 601 13.71 27.82 12.64
N ALA A 602 12.64 28.50 12.25
CA ALA A 602 11.58 27.90 11.44
C ALA A 602 11.06 28.83 10.34
N ILE A 603 10.73 28.25 9.19
CA ILE A 603 9.96 28.85 8.10
C ILE A 603 8.63 28.10 8.02
N ILE A 604 7.52 28.80 8.17
CA ILE A 604 6.19 28.30 7.85
C ILE A 604 5.88 28.75 6.42
N TYR A 605 5.94 27.82 5.47
CA TYR A 605 5.64 28.10 4.08
C TYR A 605 4.21 27.62 3.76
N VAL A 606 3.30 28.55 3.48
CA VAL A 606 1.88 28.26 3.23
C VAL A 606 1.58 28.30 1.74
N GLN A 607 1.29 27.13 1.15
CA GLN A 607 0.81 27.01 -0.22
C GLN A 607 0.07 25.68 -0.43
N THR A 608 -1.22 25.75 -0.78
CA THR A 608 -2.09 24.55 -0.89
C THR A 608 -1.59 23.58 -1.96
N CYS A 609 -1.72 22.27 -1.70
CA CYS A 609 -1.37 21.21 -2.64
C CYS A 609 -2.01 21.42 -4.03
N ALA A 610 -1.21 21.32 -5.10
CA ALA A 610 -1.66 21.60 -6.47
C ALA A 610 -2.82 20.70 -6.94
N ALA A 611 -2.80 19.43 -6.53
CA ALA A 611 -3.87 18.49 -6.87
C ALA A 611 -5.19 18.87 -6.18
N GLU A 612 -5.12 19.30 -4.92
CA GLU A 612 -6.29 19.71 -4.15
C GLU A 612 -6.81 21.08 -4.63
N LYS A 613 -5.93 22.03 -4.95
CA LYS A 613 -6.31 23.29 -5.65
C LYS A 613 -7.14 23.00 -6.90
N ARG A 614 -6.69 22.08 -7.76
CA ARG A 614 -7.43 21.68 -8.97
C ARG A 614 -8.80 21.11 -8.65
N ARG A 615 -8.91 20.26 -7.61
CA ARG A 615 -10.18 19.66 -7.18
C ARG A 615 -11.15 20.71 -6.63
N ARG A 616 -10.67 21.61 -5.77
CA ARG A 616 -11.48 22.68 -5.17
C ARG A 616 -11.93 23.70 -6.23
N ARG A 617 -11.08 24.07 -7.19
CA ARG A 617 -11.47 24.92 -8.34
C ARG A 617 -12.59 24.29 -9.18
N LYS A 618 -12.51 22.99 -9.47
CA LYS A 618 -13.60 22.26 -10.16
C LYS A 618 -14.92 22.28 -9.39
N LYS A 619 -14.87 22.39 -8.06
CA LYS A 619 -16.03 22.50 -7.17
C LYS A 619 -16.42 23.95 -6.82
N GLY A 620 -15.72 24.96 -7.36
CA GLY A 620 -15.96 26.37 -7.01
C GLY A 620 -15.51 26.79 -5.61
N ALA A 621 -14.75 25.96 -4.89
CA ALA A 621 -14.32 26.19 -3.50
C ALA A 621 -12.91 26.78 -3.37
N PHE A 622 -12.32 27.26 -4.47
CA PHE A 622 -11.00 27.90 -4.50
C PHE A 622 -10.92 28.86 -5.69
N ALA A 623 -10.22 29.98 -5.53
CA ALA A 623 -10.10 30.99 -6.58
C ALA A 623 -9.45 30.40 -7.85
N ASP A 624 -10.08 30.63 -9.00
CA ASP A 624 -9.53 30.27 -10.31
C ASP A 624 -9.03 31.53 -11.01
N PRO A 625 -7.70 31.74 -11.13
CA PRO A 625 -7.16 32.91 -11.81
C PRO A 625 -7.64 32.99 -13.25
N ASP A 626 -8.18 34.14 -13.65
CA ASP A 626 -8.66 34.38 -15.02
C ASP A 626 -7.50 34.77 -15.96
N ARG A 627 -6.42 33.98 -15.88
CA ARG A 627 -5.18 34.16 -16.63
C ARG A 627 -4.69 32.81 -17.12
N ARG A 628 -4.30 32.74 -18.39
CA ARG A 628 -3.69 31.56 -19.02
C ARG A 628 -2.38 31.92 -19.69
N VAL A 629 -1.47 30.96 -19.72
CA VAL A 629 -0.15 31.10 -20.34
C VAL A 629 -0.07 30.14 -21.51
N PHE A 630 0.37 30.66 -22.65
CA PHE A 630 0.70 29.95 -23.87
C PHE A 630 2.14 30.29 -24.27
N ILE A 631 2.71 29.49 -25.17
CA ILE A 631 4.01 29.76 -25.79
C ILE A 631 3.75 29.90 -27.29
N ASN A 632 4.15 31.02 -27.87
CA ASN A 632 4.16 31.20 -29.31
C ASN A 632 5.30 30.37 -29.91
N THR A 633 4.97 29.34 -30.68
CA THR A 633 5.93 28.42 -31.28
C THR A 633 6.83 29.08 -32.32
N ASP A 634 6.36 30.16 -32.95
CA ASP A 634 7.11 30.86 -34.00
C ASP A 634 8.26 31.70 -33.43
N VAL A 635 8.18 32.03 -32.13
CA VAL A 635 9.20 32.79 -31.38
C VAL A 635 10.00 31.88 -30.45
N CYS A 636 9.55 30.64 -30.23
CA CYS A 636 10.21 29.73 -29.30
C CYS A 636 11.48 29.18 -29.93
N GLU A 637 12.58 29.13 -29.16
CA GLU A 637 13.83 28.48 -29.59
C GLU A 637 14.08 27.14 -28.88
N GLY A 638 13.10 26.62 -28.14
CA GLY A 638 13.22 25.32 -27.46
C GLY A 638 14.16 25.30 -26.24
N CYS A 639 14.83 26.42 -25.90
CA CYS A 639 15.92 26.53 -24.90
C CYS A 639 15.68 25.92 -23.51
N GLY A 640 14.42 25.79 -23.08
CA GLY A 640 14.05 25.08 -21.86
C GLY A 640 14.17 25.82 -20.55
N ASP A 641 14.48 27.12 -20.57
CA ASP A 641 14.54 27.92 -19.35
C ASP A 641 13.21 27.88 -18.56
N CYS A 642 12.06 27.95 -19.25
CA CYS A 642 10.74 27.77 -18.63
C CYS A 642 10.60 26.46 -17.82
N GLY A 643 11.20 25.37 -18.31
CA GLY A 643 11.25 24.06 -17.64
C GLY A 643 12.19 24.07 -16.44
N LYS A 644 13.40 24.63 -16.61
CA LYS A 644 14.41 24.74 -15.53
C LYS A 644 13.90 25.57 -14.35
N GLN A 645 13.21 26.69 -14.63
CA GLN A 645 12.67 27.55 -13.58
C GLN A 645 11.52 26.90 -12.81
N SER A 646 10.54 26.36 -13.56
CA SER A 646 9.27 25.91 -12.98
C SER A 646 9.25 24.44 -12.56
N ASN A 647 10.11 23.61 -13.15
CA ASN A 647 10.11 22.16 -12.99
C ASN A 647 8.73 21.53 -13.31
N CYS A 648 8.02 22.10 -14.30
CA CYS A 648 6.61 21.82 -14.57
C CYS A 648 6.41 20.80 -15.68
N VAL A 649 5.66 19.73 -15.40
CA VAL A 649 5.31 18.67 -16.35
C VAL A 649 4.18 19.03 -17.33
N SER A 650 3.58 20.22 -17.21
CA SER A 650 2.65 20.76 -18.22
C SER A 650 3.37 21.53 -19.33
N ILE A 651 4.70 21.69 -19.26
CA ILE A 651 5.49 22.19 -20.39
C ILE A 651 5.82 21.01 -21.27
N VAL A 652 5.27 21.00 -22.48
CA VAL A 652 5.35 19.88 -23.43
C VAL A 652 6.12 20.30 -24.69
N PRO A 653 6.76 19.36 -25.40
CA PRO A 653 7.35 19.64 -26.69
C PRO A 653 6.27 19.87 -27.74
N VAL A 654 6.57 20.68 -28.75
CA VAL A 654 5.74 20.88 -29.94
C VAL A 654 6.66 20.82 -31.14
N GLU A 655 6.49 19.83 -32.00
CA GLU A 655 7.25 19.74 -33.25
C GLU A 655 6.66 20.71 -34.28
N THR A 656 7.50 21.57 -34.86
CA THR A 656 7.11 22.52 -35.91
C THR A 656 8.12 22.52 -37.05
N GLU A 657 7.77 23.17 -38.16
CA GLU A 657 8.68 23.36 -39.30
C GLU A 657 9.96 24.14 -38.93
N LEU A 658 9.91 24.94 -37.86
CA LEU A 658 11.03 25.71 -37.33
C LEU A 658 11.87 24.93 -36.30
N GLY A 659 11.66 23.61 -36.22
CA GLY A 659 12.30 22.72 -35.25
C GLY A 659 11.48 22.53 -33.98
N ARG A 660 12.07 21.85 -32.99
CA ARG A 660 11.38 21.46 -31.76
C ARG A 660 11.17 22.65 -30.82
N LYS A 661 9.90 22.96 -30.54
CA LYS A 661 9.48 24.08 -29.71
C LYS A 661 8.82 23.59 -28.41
N ARG A 662 8.21 24.51 -27.65
CA ARG A 662 7.52 24.22 -26.39
C ARG A 662 6.10 24.74 -26.41
N GLY A 663 5.23 24.07 -25.66
CA GLY A 663 3.84 24.45 -25.43
C GLY A 663 3.44 24.25 -23.97
N ILE A 664 2.27 24.78 -23.60
CA ILE A 664 1.66 24.57 -22.29
C ILE A 664 0.40 23.72 -22.46
N ASP A 665 0.40 22.53 -21.89
CA ASP A 665 -0.79 21.69 -21.82
C ASP A 665 -1.84 22.31 -20.88
N GLN A 666 -2.88 22.89 -21.49
CA GLN A 666 -3.96 23.57 -20.81
C GLN A 666 -4.88 22.62 -20.02
N SER A 667 -4.85 21.32 -20.30
CA SER A 667 -5.68 20.33 -19.61
C SER A 667 -5.14 19.99 -18.22
N SER A 668 -3.82 20.07 -18.05
CA SER A 668 -3.09 19.73 -16.82
C SER A 668 -2.54 20.95 -16.06
N CYS A 669 -2.42 22.12 -16.71
CA CYS A 669 -1.90 23.34 -16.09
C CYS A 669 -2.72 23.79 -14.85
N ASN A 670 -2.02 24.00 -13.74
CA ASN A 670 -2.61 24.44 -12.46
C ASN A 670 -2.50 25.96 -12.22
N LYS A 671 -2.15 26.76 -13.23
CA LYS A 671 -2.10 28.23 -13.16
C LYS A 671 -1.21 28.77 -12.02
N ASP A 672 -0.07 28.11 -11.80
CA ASP A 672 0.93 28.52 -10.81
C ASP A 672 1.79 29.69 -11.32
N PHE A 673 2.01 29.75 -12.64
CA PHE A 673 2.73 30.79 -13.37
C PHE A 673 4.25 30.87 -13.15
N SER A 674 4.87 29.99 -12.35
CA SER A 674 6.34 29.97 -12.18
C SER A 674 7.14 29.76 -13.47
N CYS A 675 6.52 29.31 -14.56
CA CYS A 675 7.17 29.23 -15.87
C CYS A 675 7.52 30.60 -16.44
N LEU A 676 6.79 31.65 -16.05
CA LEU A 676 7.03 33.04 -16.47
C LEU A 676 8.28 33.66 -15.84
N ASN A 677 8.85 33.01 -14.82
CA ASN A 677 10.12 33.44 -14.23
C ASN A 677 11.30 33.18 -15.16
N GLY A 678 11.10 32.42 -16.25
CA GLY A 678 12.09 32.23 -17.28
C GLY A 678 12.20 33.45 -18.19
N PHE A 679 13.42 33.72 -18.66
CA PHE A 679 13.70 34.79 -19.62
C PHE A 679 13.34 34.30 -21.03
N CYS A 680 12.06 34.39 -21.39
CA CYS A 680 11.54 33.86 -22.65
C CYS A 680 10.60 34.87 -23.34
N PRO A 681 10.96 35.39 -24.53
CA PRO A 681 10.11 36.34 -25.27
C PRO A 681 8.87 35.67 -25.91
N SER A 682 8.81 34.34 -25.93
CA SER A 682 7.76 33.57 -26.60
C SER A 682 6.49 33.41 -25.76
N PHE A 683 6.47 33.83 -24.50
CA PHE A 683 5.29 33.68 -23.66
C PHE A 683 4.16 34.63 -24.07
N VAL A 684 2.95 34.08 -24.18
CA VAL A 684 1.72 34.83 -24.39
C VAL A 684 0.81 34.60 -23.20
N THR A 685 0.46 35.68 -22.50
CA THR A 685 -0.53 35.66 -21.42
C THR A 685 -1.87 36.14 -21.96
N LEU A 686 -2.94 35.39 -21.70
CA LEU A 686 -4.31 35.76 -22.05
C LEU A 686 -5.17 35.88 -20.80
N GLU A 687 -5.97 36.93 -20.72
CA GLU A 687 -6.96 37.20 -19.67
C GLU A 687 -8.38 37.03 -20.22
N GLY A 688 -9.32 36.48 -19.45
CA GLY A 688 -10.70 36.23 -19.90
C GLY A 688 -10.87 35.10 -20.92
N ALA A 689 -9.78 34.53 -21.45
CA ALA A 689 -9.80 33.54 -22.51
C ALA A 689 -10.20 32.14 -22.02
N LYS A 690 -11.16 31.51 -22.72
CA LYS A 690 -11.57 30.12 -22.49
C LYS A 690 -11.08 29.23 -23.63
N PRO A 691 -10.41 28.10 -23.34
CA PRO A 691 -10.06 27.12 -24.37
C PRO A 691 -11.32 26.68 -25.11
N ARG A 692 -11.27 26.71 -26.45
CA ARG A 692 -12.34 26.19 -27.28
C ARG A 692 -12.49 24.69 -27.00
N LYS A 693 -13.67 24.25 -26.58
CA LYS A 693 -13.97 22.81 -26.49
C LYS A 693 -14.07 22.26 -27.90
N ALA A 694 -13.27 21.25 -28.23
CA ALA A 694 -13.52 20.45 -29.41
C ALA A 694 -14.88 19.74 -29.23
N PRO A 695 -15.77 19.73 -30.24
CA PRO A 695 -16.95 18.87 -30.19
C PRO A 695 -16.48 17.43 -30.02
N GLY A 696 -17.03 16.70 -29.05
CA GLY A 696 -16.78 15.27 -28.96
C GLY A 696 -17.25 14.63 -30.25
N LYS A 697 -16.36 13.99 -31.02
CA LYS A 697 -16.80 13.13 -32.12
C LYS A 697 -17.57 11.99 -31.48
N ALA A 698 -18.87 11.89 -31.76
CA ALA A 698 -19.57 10.65 -31.52
C ALA A 698 -18.83 9.59 -32.33
N VAL A 699 -18.32 8.57 -31.64
CA VAL A 699 -17.83 7.38 -32.33
C VAL A 699 -19.08 6.66 -32.79
N GLU A 700 -19.40 6.77 -34.07
CA GLU A 700 -20.42 5.94 -34.68
C GLU A 700 -19.86 4.53 -34.80
N PHE A 701 -20.12 3.73 -33.77
CA PHE A 701 -20.04 2.29 -33.91
C PHE A 701 -21.15 1.94 -34.91
N GLY A 702 -20.81 1.62 -36.16
CA GLY A 702 -21.78 1.12 -37.13
C GLY A 702 -22.41 -0.19 -36.65
N ASN A 703 -22.99 -0.98 -37.55
CA ASN A 703 -23.45 -2.33 -37.23
C ASN A 703 -22.26 -3.30 -37.08
N LEU A 704 -21.43 -3.11 -36.05
CA LEU A 704 -20.39 -4.06 -35.68
C LEU A 704 -21.07 -5.36 -35.21
N PRO A 705 -20.67 -6.53 -35.72
CA PRO A 705 -21.20 -7.79 -35.25
C PRO A 705 -20.86 -7.98 -33.77
N GLN A 706 -21.77 -8.63 -33.03
CA GLN A 706 -21.47 -9.03 -31.65
C GLN A 706 -20.24 -9.96 -31.66
N PRO A 707 -19.24 -9.71 -30.81
CA PRO A 707 -18.05 -10.56 -30.76
C PRO A 707 -18.45 -11.96 -30.27
N VAL A 708 -17.84 -12.99 -30.84
CA VAL A 708 -17.92 -14.34 -30.30
C VAL A 708 -17.08 -14.38 -29.03
N LEU A 709 -17.74 -14.53 -27.88
CA LEU A 709 -17.04 -14.58 -26.59
C LEU A 709 -16.31 -15.92 -26.43
N PRO A 710 -15.02 -15.93 -26.07
CA PRO A 710 -14.31 -17.17 -25.79
C PRO A 710 -14.83 -17.81 -24.49
N ALA A 711 -14.76 -19.15 -24.42
CA ALA A 711 -14.92 -19.86 -23.15
C ALA A 711 -13.73 -19.54 -22.22
N ILE A 712 -13.99 -19.31 -20.93
CA ILE A 712 -12.93 -19.12 -19.94
C ILE A 712 -12.54 -20.47 -19.36
N ASN A 713 -11.35 -20.96 -19.72
CA ASN A 713 -10.76 -22.16 -19.14
C ASN A 713 -9.80 -21.76 -18.01
N GLY A 714 -10.25 -21.83 -16.76
CA GLY A 714 -9.50 -21.32 -15.61
C GLY A 714 -9.69 -19.81 -15.47
N THR A 715 -8.69 -19.02 -15.87
CA THR A 715 -8.75 -17.55 -15.79
C THR A 715 -8.43 -16.89 -17.13
N HIS A 716 -9.12 -15.77 -17.42
CA HIS A 716 -8.75 -14.84 -18.49
C HIS A 716 -8.03 -13.64 -17.87
N ASN A 717 -6.77 -13.44 -18.26
CA ASN A 717 -5.84 -12.54 -17.61
C ASN A 717 -5.63 -11.27 -18.43
N ILE A 718 -6.08 -10.15 -17.90
CA ILE A 718 -6.00 -8.83 -18.52
C ILE A 718 -4.99 -7.98 -17.74
N VAL A 719 -4.03 -7.40 -18.45
CA VAL A 719 -3.07 -6.43 -17.88
C VAL A 719 -3.38 -5.06 -18.43
N ILE A 720 -3.59 -4.08 -17.54
CA ILE A 720 -3.86 -2.68 -17.93
C ILE A 720 -2.69 -1.84 -17.45
N THR A 721 -2.07 -1.11 -18.37
CA THR A 721 -0.90 -0.29 -18.08
C THR A 721 -1.20 1.18 -18.33
N GLY A 722 -0.50 2.08 -17.63
CA GLY A 722 -0.56 3.50 -17.93
C GLY A 722 0.09 4.36 -16.87
N VAL A 723 -0.23 5.66 -16.89
CA VAL A 723 0.32 6.66 -15.96
C VAL A 723 -0.70 6.98 -14.87
N GLY A 724 -0.23 7.10 -13.62
CA GLY A 724 -1.07 7.47 -12.49
C GLY A 724 -1.86 8.77 -12.73
N GLY A 725 -3.18 8.70 -12.59
CA GLY A 725 -4.10 9.82 -12.80
C GLY A 725 -4.74 9.92 -14.19
N THR A 726 -4.48 8.99 -15.11
CA THR A 726 -5.08 8.98 -16.46
C THR A 726 -6.33 8.08 -16.61
N GLY A 727 -6.76 7.41 -15.53
CA GLY A 727 -7.98 6.58 -15.52
C GLY A 727 -7.74 5.06 -15.56
N VAL A 728 -6.49 4.60 -15.58
CA VAL A 728 -6.10 3.16 -15.61
C VAL A 728 -6.83 2.33 -14.54
N VAL A 729 -6.83 2.80 -13.29
CA VAL A 729 -7.53 2.18 -12.16
C VAL A 729 -9.04 2.06 -12.40
N THR A 730 -9.63 3.08 -13.03
CA THR A 730 -11.07 3.10 -13.33
C THR A 730 -11.44 2.03 -14.35
N VAL A 731 -10.61 1.79 -15.36
CA VAL A 731 -10.83 0.71 -16.34
C VAL A 731 -10.88 -0.65 -15.63
N GLY A 732 -9.91 -0.93 -14.75
CA GLY A 732 -9.88 -2.16 -13.96
C GLY A 732 -11.11 -2.34 -13.08
N ALA A 733 -11.51 -1.31 -12.35
CA ALA A 733 -12.69 -1.35 -11.48
C ALA A 733 -13.99 -1.57 -12.26
N VAL A 734 -14.12 -0.96 -13.45
CA VAL A 734 -15.29 -1.15 -14.32
C VAL A 734 -15.36 -2.58 -14.84
N LEU A 735 -14.24 -3.17 -15.27
CA LEU A 735 -14.19 -4.56 -15.72
C LEU A 735 -14.55 -5.54 -14.60
N ALA A 736 -14.00 -5.35 -13.40
CA ALA A 736 -14.31 -6.19 -12.25
C ALA A 736 -15.79 -6.11 -11.85
N MET A 737 -16.38 -4.91 -11.87
CA MET A 737 -17.80 -4.72 -11.61
C MET A 737 -18.66 -5.38 -12.69
N ALA A 738 -18.32 -5.22 -13.97
CA ALA A 738 -19.04 -5.87 -15.06
C ALA A 738 -19.02 -7.39 -14.94
N ALA A 739 -17.86 -7.99 -14.65
CA ALA A 739 -17.74 -9.42 -14.39
C ALA A 739 -18.58 -9.87 -13.18
N HIS A 740 -18.57 -9.11 -12.08
CA HIS A 740 -19.41 -9.38 -10.92
C HIS A 740 -20.91 -9.37 -11.27
N LEU A 741 -21.36 -8.39 -12.06
CA LEU A 741 -22.76 -8.30 -12.53
C LEU A 741 -23.15 -9.48 -13.42
N ASP A 742 -22.19 -10.02 -14.17
CA ASP A 742 -22.36 -11.22 -15.00
C ASP A 742 -22.36 -12.54 -14.21
N GLY A 743 -22.17 -12.47 -12.88
CA GLY A 743 -22.10 -13.64 -12.00
C GLY A 743 -20.74 -14.35 -12.04
N LYS A 744 -19.73 -13.72 -12.63
CA LYS A 744 -18.38 -14.27 -12.78
C LYS A 744 -17.49 -13.96 -11.57
N GLY A 745 -16.41 -14.71 -11.45
CA GLY A 745 -15.29 -14.37 -10.59
C GLY A 745 -14.50 -13.20 -11.18
N ALA A 746 -14.11 -12.25 -10.32
CA ALA A 746 -13.17 -11.19 -10.68
C ALA A 746 -12.16 -10.97 -9.56
N GLY A 747 -10.89 -10.86 -9.94
CA GLY A 747 -9.77 -10.49 -9.08
C GLY A 747 -8.99 -9.36 -9.74
N LEU A 748 -8.76 -8.26 -9.03
CA LEU A 748 -8.07 -7.08 -9.54
C LEU A 748 -6.98 -6.69 -8.55
N MET A 749 -5.79 -6.35 -9.01
CA MET A 749 -4.73 -5.81 -8.15
C MET A 749 -4.16 -4.56 -8.78
N GLU A 750 -4.15 -3.47 -8.01
CA GLU A 750 -3.66 -2.17 -8.45
C GLU A 750 -2.21 -1.98 -7.99
N MET A 751 -1.25 -1.93 -8.92
CA MET A 751 0.15 -1.67 -8.60
C MET A 751 0.51 -0.24 -9.00
N ALA A 752 0.29 0.69 -8.07
CA ALA A 752 0.89 2.02 -8.13
C ALA A 752 2.19 2.04 -7.30
N GLY A 753 3.25 2.66 -7.83
CA GLY A 753 4.47 2.92 -7.08
C GLY A 753 4.29 4.02 -6.03
N LEU A 754 5.40 4.55 -5.49
CA LEU A 754 5.43 5.53 -4.39
C LEU A 754 4.57 6.79 -4.61
N ALA A 755 4.28 7.14 -5.86
CA ALA A 755 3.35 8.21 -6.21
C ALA A 755 2.18 7.68 -7.03
N GLN A 756 0.96 7.92 -6.55
CA GLN A 756 -0.28 7.62 -7.27
C GLN A 756 -0.45 8.42 -8.58
N LYS A 757 0.35 9.46 -8.82
CA LYS A 757 0.29 10.32 -10.02
C LYS A 757 1.66 10.49 -10.66
N GLY A 758 1.70 10.45 -12.00
CA GLY A 758 2.90 10.67 -12.80
C GLY A 758 3.86 9.48 -12.87
N GLY A 759 3.72 8.47 -12.00
CA GLY A 759 4.43 7.20 -12.08
C GLY A 759 3.71 6.15 -12.94
N ALA A 760 4.42 5.06 -13.23
CA ALA A 760 3.85 3.87 -13.87
C ALA A 760 2.79 3.20 -12.98
N VAL A 761 1.71 2.74 -13.61
CA VAL A 761 0.65 1.96 -12.99
C VAL A 761 0.43 0.69 -13.80
N HIS A 762 0.38 -0.44 -13.11
CA HIS A 762 0.03 -1.74 -13.66
C HIS A 762 -1.19 -2.27 -12.91
N ILE A 763 -2.21 -2.69 -13.64
CA ILE A 763 -3.39 -3.32 -13.08
C ILE A 763 -3.44 -4.75 -13.60
N HIS A 764 -3.48 -5.70 -12.69
CA HIS A 764 -3.65 -7.12 -12.99
C HIS A 764 -5.12 -7.45 -12.76
N CYS A 765 -5.83 -7.89 -13.80
CA CYS A 765 -7.25 -8.22 -13.72
C CYS A 765 -7.46 -9.64 -14.22
N ARG A 766 -7.96 -10.54 -13.37
CA ARG A 766 -8.36 -11.90 -13.73
C ARG A 766 -9.88 -12.02 -13.69
N ILE A 767 -10.43 -12.66 -14.72
CA ILE A 767 -11.85 -13.02 -14.79
C ILE A 767 -11.94 -14.53 -14.90
N ALA A 768 -12.86 -15.14 -14.15
CA ALA A 768 -13.11 -16.58 -14.17
C ALA A 768 -14.61 -16.88 -14.14
N GLU A 769 -15.03 -18.10 -14.49
CA GLU A 769 -16.46 -18.47 -14.41
C GLU A 769 -16.96 -18.43 -12.97
N THR A 770 -16.15 -18.84 -11.99
CA THR A 770 -16.46 -18.68 -10.57
C THR A 770 -15.32 -17.99 -9.81
N PRO A 771 -15.61 -17.29 -8.69
CA PRO A 771 -14.55 -16.67 -7.87
C PRO A 771 -13.50 -17.66 -7.35
N ALA A 772 -13.88 -18.92 -7.11
CA ALA A 772 -13.00 -19.95 -6.57
C ALA A 772 -11.91 -20.41 -7.56
N ASP A 773 -12.10 -20.16 -8.85
CA ASP A 773 -11.14 -20.52 -9.90
C ASP A 773 -9.93 -19.56 -9.97
N ILE A 774 -9.97 -18.43 -9.24
CA ILE A 774 -8.88 -17.46 -9.16
C ILE A 774 -8.02 -17.80 -7.94
N SER A 775 -6.91 -18.50 -8.17
CA SER A 775 -5.96 -18.84 -7.09
C SER A 775 -5.03 -17.68 -6.72
N ALA A 776 -4.54 -16.90 -7.68
CA ALA A 776 -3.70 -15.73 -7.44
C ALA A 776 -4.15 -14.57 -8.34
N ILE A 777 -4.18 -13.34 -7.81
CA ILE A 777 -4.69 -12.18 -8.57
C ILE A 777 -3.61 -11.62 -9.50
N ARG A 778 -2.35 -11.57 -9.05
CA ARG A 778 -1.22 -11.13 -9.87
C ARG A 778 -1.09 -12.02 -11.10
N VAL A 779 -0.91 -11.42 -12.28
CA VAL A 779 -0.65 -12.15 -13.53
C VAL A 779 0.83 -12.47 -13.58
N SER A 780 1.18 -13.74 -13.77
CA SER A 780 2.57 -14.21 -13.82
C SER A 780 3.18 -14.08 -15.21
N VAL A 781 4.48 -14.33 -15.32
CA VAL A 781 5.24 -14.27 -16.58
C VAL A 781 4.60 -15.18 -17.65
N GLY A 782 4.33 -14.63 -18.83
CA GLY A 782 3.71 -15.32 -19.97
C GLY A 782 2.21 -15.62 -19.85
N GLU A 783 1.53 -15.14 -18.81
CA GLU A 783 0.12 -15.49 -18.56
C GLU A 783 -0.92 -14.51 -19.12
N ALA A 784 -0.52 -13.34 -19.61
CA ALA A 784 -1.47 -12.35 -20.10
C ALA A 784 -2.19 -12.85 -21.37
N ASP A 785 -3.53 -12.79 -21.35
CA ASP A 785 -4.37 -13.06 -22.53
C ASP A 785 -4.66 -11.75 -23.29
N ALA A 786 -4.82 -10.64 -22.57
CA ALA A 786 -5.05 -9.33 -23.13
C ALA A 786 -4.26 -8.21 -22.43
N VAL A 787 -3.85 -7.20 -23.19
CA VAL A 787 -3.21 -5.99 -22.67
C VAL A 787 -3.94 -4.74 -23.15
N ILE A 788 -4.31 -3.88 -22.21
CA ILE A 788 -4.87 -2.56 -22.49
C ILE A 788 -3.82 -1.51 -22.09
N GLY A 789 -3.08 -1.01 -23.09
CA GLY A 789 -1.99 -0.06 -22.91
C GLY A 789 -2.46 1.39 -22.95
N GLY A 790 -2.51 2.06 -21.80
CA GLY A 790 -2.80 3.50 -21.71
C GLY A 790 -1.56 4.40 -21.89
N ASP A 791 -0.35 3.83 -21.92
CA ASP A 791 0.92 4.52 -22.13
C ASP A 791 1.95 3.56 -22.76
N LEU A 792 2.61 3.99 -23.83
CA LEU A 792 3.58 3.16 -24.56
C LEU A 792 4.78 2.74 -23.70
N VAL A 793 5.35 3.66 -22.89
CA VAL A 793 6.54 3.40 -22.07
C VAL A 793 6.25 2.33 -21.01
N VAL A 794 5.12 2.43 -20.31
CA VAL A 794 4.75 1.44 -19.29
C VAL A 794 4.39 0.09 -19.92
N THR A 795 3.77 0.09 -21.10
CA THR A 795 3.34 -1.13 -21.79
C THR A 795 4.50 -1.91 -22.39
N ALA A 796 5.47 -1.21 -22.98
CA ALA A 796 6.68 -1.80 -23.55
C ALA A 796 7.83 -1.96 -22.53
N GLY A 797 7.59 -1.63 -21.25
CA GLY A 797 8.55 -1.92 -20.18
C GLY A 797 8.76 -3.42 -19.99
N ALA A 798 9.97 -3.81 -19.59
CA ALA A 798 10.40 -5.20 -19.49
C ALA A 798 9.43 -6.04 -18.65
N ARG A 799 9.03 -5.51 -17.50
CA ARG A 799 8.06 -6.16 -16.59
C ARG A 799 6.72 -6.47 -17.26
N THR A 800 6.22 -5.63 -18.16
CA THR A 800 4.95 -5.86 -18.84
C THR A 800 5.13 -6.82 -20.01
N ILE A 801 6.21 -6.67 -20.80
CA ILE A 801 6.54 -7.57 -21.91
C ILE A 801 6.70 -9.02 -21.43
N GLY A 802 7.34 -9.22 -20.27
CA GLY A 802 7.49 -10.54 -19.64
C GLY A 802 6.16 -11.23 -19.36
N LEU A 803 5.07 -10.49 -19.11
CA LEU A 803 3.74 -11.07 -18.88
C LEU A 803 3.07 -11.57 -20.18
N MET A 804 3.50 -11.08 -21.34
CA MET A 804 2.89 -11.38 -22.63
C MET A 804 3.44 -12.67 -23.24
N THR A 805 2.68 -13.37 -24.09
CA THR A 805 3.10 -14.56 -24.83
C THR A 805 2.69 -14.48 -26.30
N THR A 806 3.63 -14.72 -27.21
CA THR A 806 3.38 -14.73 -28.66
C THR A 806 2.33 -15.78 -29.04
N GLY A 807 1.34 -15.39 -29.83
CA GLY A 807 0.25 -16.28 -30.28
C GLY A 807 -0.88 -16.49 -29.26
N ARG A 808 -0.71 -15.98 -28.02
CA ARG A 808 -1.73 -15.99 -26.97
C ARG A 808 -2.25 -14.59 -26.67
N THR A 809 -1.35 -13.65 -26.42
CA THR A 809 -1.70 -12.31 -25.95
C THR A 809 -2.13 -11.40 -27.10
N GLY A 810 -3.28 -10.73 -26.95
CA GLY A 810 -3.65 -9.57 -27.76
C GLY A 810 -3.41 -8.25 -27.02
N ALA A 811 -3.00 -7.19 -27.72
CA ALA A 811 -2.78 -5.88 -27.10
C ALA A 811 -3.37 -4.73 -27.94
N VAL A 812 -3.99 -3.76 -27.25
CA VAL A 812 -4.35 -2.46 -27.82
C VAL A 812 -3.63 -1.39 -27.00
N VAL A 813 -2.77 -0.60 -27.63
CA VAL A 813 -1.81 0.27 -26.95
C VAL A 813 -1.88 1.69 -27.50
N ASN A 814 -2.31 2.64 -26.68
CA ASN A 814 -2.23 4.06 -27.01
C ASN A 814 -0.76 4.47 -27.19
N ASP A 815 -0.39 4.82 -28.43
CA ASP A 815 0.96 5.24 -28.80
C ASP A 815 1.21 6.76 -28.65
N HIS A 816 0.23 7.49 -28.10
CA HIS A 816 0.41 8.92 -27.81
C HIS A 816 1.56 9.18 -26.83
N GLU A 817 2.52 10.00 -27.25
CA GLU A 817 3.69 10.34 -26.45
C GLU A 817 3.37 11.31 -25.30
N ILE A 818 3.32 10.77 -24.08
CA ILE A 818 3.20 11.58 -22.87
C ILE A 818 4.60 11.85 -22.32
N VAL A 819 5.07 13.10 -22.31
CA VAL A 819 6.43 13.40 -21.80
C VAL A 819 6.64 13.04 -20.32
N THR A 820 7.87 12.69 -19.95
CA THR A 820 8.29 12.39 -18.57
C THR A 820 8.82 13.66 -17.88
N GLY A 821 9.04 13.59 -16.56
CA GLY A 821 9.69 14.67 -15.81
C GLY A 821 11.11 14.99 -16.30
N GLU A 822 11.78 14.07 -17.00
CA GLU A 822 13.11 14.26 -17.55
C GLU A 822 13.18 15.40 -18.56
N PHE A 823 12.11 15.59 -19.35
CA PHE A 823 12.00 16.67 -20.33
C PHE A 823 12.11 18.08 -19.72
N THR A 824 11.82 18.22 -18.42
CA THR A 824 11.99 19.51 -17.72
C THR A 824 13.47 19.93 -17.58
N ARG A 825 14.41 18.99 -17.71
CA ARG A 825 15.86 19.21 -17.57
C ARG A 825 16.61 18.97 -18.88
N ASN A 826 16.22 17.94 -19.63
CA ASN A 826 16.80 17.59 -20.91
C ASN A 826 15.87 18.04 -22.05
N THR A 827 16.27 19.11 -22.75
CA THR A 827 15.48 19.70 -23.85
C THR A 827 15.39 18.81 -25.06
N GLU A 828 16.33 17.88 -25.23
CA GLU A 828 16.40 16.95 -26.35
C GLU A 828 15.82 15.57 -25.99
N PHE A 829 15.30 15.40 -24.77
CA PHE A 829 14.69 14.14 -24.37
C PHE A 829 13.55 13.78 -25.32
N ARG A 830 13.64 12.56 -25.87
CA ARG A 830 12.63 11.93 -26.71
C ARG A 830 12.30 10.57 -26.13
N ILE A 831 11.03 10.21 -26.21
CA ILE A 831 10.63 8.84 -25.93
C ILE A 831 11.05 8.01 -27.14
N PRO A 832 11.75 6.88 -26.98
CA PRO A 832 12.12 6.02 -28.09
C PRO A 832 10.90 5.22 -28.59
N SER A 833 9.86 5.93 -29.04
CA SER A 833 8.54 5.36 -29.34
C SER A 833 8.58 4.28 -30.41
N GLU A 834 9.38 4.49 -31.47
CA GLU A 834 9.54 3.47 -32.52
C GLU A 834 10.21 2.20 -31.98
N ASP A 835 11.26 2.31 -31.16
CA ASP A 835 11.88 1.14 -30.54
C ASP A 835 10.93 0.42 -29.58
N LEU A 836 10.11 1.16 -28.83
CA LEU A 836 9.09 0.61 -27.94
C LEU A 836 7.98 -0.11 -28.74
N ARG A 837 7.56 0.44 -29.88
CA ARG A 837 6.60 -0.21 -30.79
C ARG A 837 7.19 -1.47 -31.39
N VAL A 838 8.44 -1.41 -31.86
CA VAL A 838 9.18 -2.57 -32.39
C VAL A 838 9.32 -3.64 -31.32
N ALA A 839 9.61 -3.30 -30.06
CA ALA A 839 9.68 -4.26 -28.98
C ALA A 839 8.33 -5.00 -28.76
N LEU A 840 7.22 -4.26 -28.78
CA LEU A 840 5.87 -4.85 -28.69
C LEU A 840 5.51 -5.69 -29.92
N GLN A 841 5.82 -5.22 -31.13
CA GLN A 841 5.60 -5.96 -32.37
C GLN A 841 6.49 -7.21 -32.45
N ALA A 842 7.73 -7.16 -31.96
CA ALA A 842 8.60 -8.32 -31.88
C ALA A 842 8.01 -9.38 -30.92
N ARG A 843 7.41 -8.94 -29.80
CA ARG A 843 6.77 -9.84 -28.84
C ARG A 843 5.44 -10.41 -29.34
N LEU A 844 4.57 -9.57 -29.89
CA LEU A 844 3.16 -9.90 -30.18
C LEU A 844 2.85 -10.15 -31.65
N ARG A 845 3.76 -9.79 -32.57
CA ARG A 845 3.56 -9.84 -34.02
C ARG A 845 2.28 -9.08 -34.43
N GLU A 846 1.36 -9.73 -35.11
CA GLU A 846 0.07 -9.17 -35.52
C GLU A 846 -0.92 -8.98 -34.35
N GLY A 847 -0.58 -9.51 -33.16
CA GLY A 847 -1.40 -9.43 -31.96
C GLY A 847 -1.40 -8.06 -31.26
N VAL A 848 -0.68 -7.06 -31.77
CA VAL A 848 -0.69 -5.68 -31.23
C VAL A 848 -1.33 -4.70 -32.21
N ARG A 849 -2.18 -3.81 -31.67
CA ARG A 849 -2.73 -2.64 -32.35
C ARG A 849 -2.35 -1.38 -31.58
N PHE A 850 -2.04 -0.31 -32.31
CA PHE A 850 -1.72 1.01 -31.77
C PHE A 850 -2.86 1.98 -32.07
#